data_AF-A0A9E2LDD4-F1
#
_entry.id   AF-A0A9E2LDD4-F1
#
_cell.length_a   1.000
_cell.length_b   1.000
_cell.length_c   1.000
_cell.angle_alpha   90.00
_cell.angle_beta   90.00
_cell.angle_gamma   90.00
#
_symmetry.space_group_name_H-M   'P 1'
#
loop_
_entity.id
_entity.type
_entity.pdbx_description
1 polymer ?
#
loop_
_entity_poly.entity_id
_entity_poly.type
_entity_poly.pdbx_seq_one_letter_code
_entity_poly.pdbx_strand_id
1 'polypeptide(L)'
;MTKTPPNHPTDSLDSRSLLVELLRTQQERDRVWAERELLKEQLVFARQPAEVAPVDAVVSEPLPARIGRLADQLVSVARELRQYKAAPAPPAPDPEILLAQKRELRELAGELENSRAQVETLETQLRYLEISGRGRASGSGADEELGQQLGAALEREDQLLIRLHQMETTLSHRQADQLVLLEKDKQIQQLKYFLHQGALDFEKLQTRHRVVEAESLEQKHRIIELQTSLERNQDSSRNTIRRLQEQVSAQSRQLADGERALRAAETRQENLEDEVDRLSAQIFQMEERLSAGAGQLELARYEAARVPALVLRVQELEDGMLQVEEENLALREQAEQMGEALSLLEENAGALDSRVSEDAAAIEQLNLRLEENTSRRTADQEAELQREREAQAAEHERNLVAAMELLDRKEDSLRSLDERLRSTSTQLQALQEKHNTQEAQLAEVTNAARDSKREAEVLTRELEVKAKALADLERAAKVAAESAGALKDELARQTEKMQAGGDRKDQELAMRAERIQELENTLATQRIEVQRLSGQIKTAEMKNTEVLHWSDKLKTELMQVRAQLDEEIQKRSGSEEQARLIEGQLPEIRRLFDEIEHQVDGFEDNLALEEDRTQRLSESLDQLVGSIGSVFQRITEQLAHLEAERGLLADRLQTAELEHFELAGEAGAQNAEKNRATIHDLNVQLGIMEGNLLTMQVKMQNQLGPSVEKILRVTGDLELLGMINAATELRSIAGTLSGLLQ
;
A
#
# COMPACT_ATOMS: atom_id res chain seq x y z
N MET A 1 -21.64 23.44 -38.13
CA MET A 1 -20.96 22.25 -38.67
C MET A 1 -19.89 21.81 -37.69
N THR A 2 -20.17 20.81 -36.87
CA THR A 2 -19.24 20.25 -35.87
C THR A 2 -18.45 19.11 -36.50
N LYS A 3 -17.13 19.24 -36.59
CA LYS A 3 -16.24 18.14 -36.99
C LYS A 3 -15.73 17.44 -35.74
N THR A 4 -16.38 16.35 -35.37
CA THR A 4 -15.81 15.34 -34.46
C THR A 4 -14.62 14.64 -35.14
N PRO A 5 -13.48 14.43 -34.46
CA PRO A 5 -12.48 13.48 -34.93
C PRO A 5 -13.03 12.03 -34.84
N PRO A 6 -12.54 11.09 -35.65
CA PRO A 6 -13.05 9.73 -35.66
C PRO A 6 -12.60 8.94 -34.42
N ASN A 7 -13.52 8.17 -33.83
CA ASN A 7 -13.17 7.15 -32.84
C ASN A 7 -12.33 6.07 -33.51
N HIS A 8 -11.08 5.88 -33.07
CA HIS A 8 -10.39 4.62 -33.26
C HIS A 8 -11.04 3.56 -32.35
N PRO A 9 -11.44 2.40 -32.86
CA PRO A 9 -11.81 1.29 -31.99
C PRO A 9 -10.56 0.83 -31.25
N THR A 10 -10.58 0.92 -29.93
CA THR A 10 -9.63 0.20 -29.09
C THR A 10 -10.01 -1.27 -29.11
N ASP A 11 -9.55 -1.98 -30.15
CA ASP A 11 -9.46 -3.44 -30.11
C ASP A 11 -8.51 -3.78 -28.96
N SER A 12 -9.11 -4.13 -27.83
CA SER A 12 -8.39 -4.71 -26.69
C SER A 12 -7.80 -6.02 -27.16
N LEU A 13 -6.50 -6.01 -27.48
CA LEU A 13 -5.73 -7.19 -27.81
C LEU A 13 -5.76 -8.14 -26.61
N ASP A 14 -6.71 -9.06 -26.63
CA ASP A 14 -6.90 -10.05 -25.59
C ASP A 14 -5.57 -10.78 -25.37
N SER A 15 -5.09 -10.80 -24.13
CA SER A 15 -3.76 -11.30 -23.78
C SER A 15 -3.54 -12.76 -24.20
N ARG A 16 -4.64 -13.52 -24.34
CA ARG A 16 -4.65 -14.86 -24.97
C ARG A 16 -4.34 -14.85 -26.46
N SER A 17 -4.82 -13.85 -27.21
CA SER A 17 -4.53 -13.70 -28.65
C SER A 17 -3.03 -13.45 -28.88
N LEU A 18 -2.45 -12.53 -28.11
CA LEU A 18 -0.99 -12.25 -28.16
C LEU A 18 -0.15 -13.47 -27.76
N LEU A 19 -0.57 -14.25 -26.76
CA LEU A 19 0.09 -15.52 -26.41
C LEU A 19 -0.01 -16.57 -27.51
N VAL A 20 -1.13 -16.65 -28.23
CA VAL A 20 -1.31 -17.56 -29.37
C VAL A 20 -0.46 -17.12 -30.57
N GLU A 21 -0.34 -15.82 -30.86
CA GLU A 21 0.57 -15.32 -31.89
C GLU A 21 2.04 -15.49 -31.51
N LEU A 22 2.42 -15.32 -30.23
CA LEU A 22 3.78 -15.62 -29.75
C LEU A 22 4.12 -17.11 -29.88
N LEU A 23 3.20 -18.00 -29.50
CA LEU A 23 3.37 -19.45 -29.69
C LEU A 23 3.48 -19.82 -31.17
N ARG A 24 2.67 -19.20 -32.04
CA ARG A 24 2.70 -19.41 -33.48
C ARG A 24 4.00 -18.92 -34.12
N THR A 25 4.43 -17.70 -33.81
CA THR A 25 5.69 -17.14 -34.33
C THR A 25 6.90 -17.90 -33.80
N GLN A 26 6.85 -18.42 -32.56
CA GLN A 26 7.89 -19.31 -32.04
C GLN A 26 7.92 -20.67 -32.76
N GLN A 27 6.76 -21.29 -33.03
CA GLN A 27 6.68 -22.51 -33.85
C GLN A 27 7.15 -22.29 -35.29
N GLU A 28 6.82 -21.15 -35.91
CA GLU A 28 7.30 -20.78 -37.24
C GLU A 28 8.82 -20.54 -37.23
N ARG A 29 9.38 -19.91 -36.19
CA ARG A 29 10.83 -19.73 -36.03
C ARG A 29 11.56 -21.06 -35.86
N ASP A 30 11.04 -21.95 -35.02
CA ASP A 30 11.67 -23.24 -34.74
C ASP A 30 11.54 -24.18 -35.97
N ARG A 31 10.47 -24.07 -36.76
CA ARG A 31 10.33 -24.70 -38.08
C ARG A 31 11.36 -24.18 -39.08
N VAL A 32 11.54 -22.86 -39.21
CA VAL A 32 12.57 -22.26 -40.09
C VAL A 32 13.98 -22.65 -39.63
N TRP A 33 14.20 -22.82 -38.33
CA TRP A 33 15.47 -23.31 -37.79
C TRP A 33 15.72 -24.78 -38.18
N ALA A 34 14.70 -25.64 -38.09
CA ALA A 34 14.77 -27.03 -38.55
C ALA A 34 14.97 -27.14 -40.06
N GLU A 35 14.26 -26.35 -40.88
CA GLU A 35 14.44 -26.28 -42.33
C GLU A 35 15.87 -25.78 -42.68
N ARG A 36 16.43 -24.86 -41.90
CA ARG A 36 17.82 -24.38 -42.07
C ARG A 36 18.87 -25.44 -41.71
N GLU A 37 18.71 -26.19 -40.62
CA GLU A 37 19.64 -27.28 -40.31
C GLU A 37 19.53 -28.41 -41.34
N LEU A 38 18.32 -28.74 -41.81
CA LEU A 38 18.11 -29.74 -42.87
C LEU A 38 18.72 -29.29 -44.21
N LEU A 39 18.68 -27.99 -44.53
CA LEU A 39 19.41 -27.41 -45.67
C LEU A 39 20.93 -27.41 -45.48
N LYS A 40 21.45 -27.24 -44.26
CA LYS A 40 22.88 -27.43 -43.98
C LYS A 40 23.32 -28.88 -44.16
N GLU A 41 22.54 -29.84 -43.66
CA GLU A 41 22.83 -31.27 -43.84
C GLU A 41 22.83 -31.61 -45.34
N GLN A 42 21.85 -31.12 -46.12
CA GLN A 42 21.84 -31.26 -47.57
C GLN A 42 23.04 -30.59 -48.26
N LEU A 43 23.48 -29.41 -47.80
CA LEU A 43 24.69 -28.73 -48.30
C LEU A 43 26.01 -29.43 -47.91
N VAL A 44 26.04 -30.16 -46.80
CA VAL A 44 27.15 -31.02 -46.41
C VAL A 44 27.19 -32.28 -47.27
N PHE A 45 26.04 -32.89 -47.58
CA PHE A 45 25.96 -33.99 -48.54
C PHE A 45 26.32 -33.56 -49.97
N ALA A 46 25.94 -32.35 -50.39
CA ALA A 46 26.32 -31.76 -51.68
C ALA A 46 27.82 -31.38 -51.79
N ARG A 47 28.61 -31.55 -50.72
CA ARG A 47 30.06 -31.29 -50.67
C ARG A 47 30.94 -32.54 -50.65
N GLN A 48 30.38 -33.72 -50.89
CA GLN A 48 31.22 -34.85 -51.30
C GLN A 48 31.81 -34.57 -52.68
N PRO A 49 33.14 -34.76 -52.89
CA PRO A 49 33.73 -34.58 -54.21
C PRO A 49 33.17 -35.63 -55.15
N ALA A 50 32.52 -35.18 -56.23
CA ALA A 50 32.12 -36.08 -57.30
C ALA A 50 33.37 -36.76 -57.90
N GLU A 51 33.42 -38.09 -57.85
CA GLU A 51 34.34 -38.85 -58.68
C GLU A 51 34.03 -38.51 -60.15
N VAL A 52 34.94 -37.78 -60.80
CA VAL A 52 34.84 -37.50 -62.22
C VAL A 52 35.16 -38.80 -62.96
N ALA A 53 34.10 -39.51 -63.37
CA ALA A 53 34.22 -40.63 -64.29
C ALA A 53 34.97 -40.17 -65.56
N PRO A 54 35.91 -40.99 -66.09
CA PRO A 54 36.71 -40.58 -67.23
C PRO A 54 35.83 -40.47 -68.48
N VAL A 55 35.87 -39.31 -69.12
CA VAL A 55 35.39 -39.15 -70.50
C VAL A 55 36.34 -39.92 -71.42
N ASP A 56 35.80 -40.73 -72.33
CA ASP A 56 36.55 -41.51 -73.33
C ASP A 56 37.35 -40.59 -74.28
N ALA A 57 38.53 -40.18 -73.83
CA ALA A 57 39.56 -39.61 -74.68
C ALA A 57 40.38 -40.74 -75.28
N VAL A 58 40.34 -40.87 -76.61
CA VAL A 58 41.11 -41.83 -77.42
C VAL A 58 42.54 -41.94 -76.88
N VAL A 59 42.90 -43.14 -76.41
CA VAL A 59 44.14 -43.41 -75.66
C VAL A 59 45.37 -43.07 -76.49
N SER A 60 45.82 -41.82 -76.32
CA SER A 60 47.14 -41.36 -76.70
C SER A 60 48.06 -41.77 -75.57
N GLU A 61 48.92 -42.78 -75.80
CA GLU A 61 49.78 -43.33 -74.75
C GLU A 61 50.60 -42.22 -74.05
N PRO A 62 50.73 -42.29 -72.71
CA PRO A 62 51.38 -41.24 -71.95
C PRO A 62 52.81 -41.04 -72.44
N LEU A 63 53.17 -39.78 -72.69
CA LEU A 63 54.50 -39.32 -73.13
C LEU A 63 55.69 -40.08 -72.49
N PRO A 64 55.76 -40.31 -71.16
CA PRO A 64 56.86 -41.09 -70.57
C PRO A 64 56.94 -42.55 -71.05
N ALA A 65 55.82 -43.23 -71.35
CA ALA A 65 55.84 -44.59 -71.91
C ALA A 65 56.26 -44.59 -73.39
N ARG A 66 55.92 -43.53 -74.13
CA ARG A 66 56.35 -43.33 -75.53
C ARG A 66 57.84 -43.00 -75.61
N ILE A 67 58.35 -42.16 -74.70
CA ILE A 67 59.77 -41.87 -74.52
C ILE A 67 60.52 -43.13 -74.07
N GLY A 68 59.97 -43.89 -73.12
CA GLY A 68 60.54 -45.17 -72.66
C GLY A 68 60.76 -46.15 -73.81
N ARG A 69 59.72 -46.44 -74.61
CA ARG A 69 59.89 -47.36 -75.75
C ARG A 69 60.74 -46.80 -76.88
N LEU A 70 60.78 -45.48 -77.10
CA LEU A 70 61.76 -44.86 -78.00
C LEU A 70 63.20 -45.04 -77.47
N ALA A 71 63.42 -44.88 -76.16
CA ALA A 71 64.70 -45.14 -75.51
C ALA A 71 65.10 -46.62 -75.59
N ASP A 72 64.16 -47.55 -75.38
CA ASP A 72 64.40 -48.99 -75.55
C ASP A 72 64.70 -49.36 -77.01
N GLN A 73 63.98 -48.78 -77.98
CA GLN A 73 64.29 -48.91 -79.41
C GLN A 73 65.66 -48.34 -79.75
N LEU A 74 66.04 -47.20 -79.18
CA LEU A 74 67.38 -46.62 -79.31
C LEU A 74 68.48 -47.47 -78.67
N VAL A 75 68.21 -48.08 -77.51
CA VAL A 75 69.13 -49.03 -76.86
C VAL A 75 69.25 -50.32 -77.65
N SER A 76 68.16 -50.79 -78.29
CA SER A 76 68.17 -51.92 -79.23
C SER A 76 69.00 -51.61 -80.47
N VAL A 77 68.71 -50.50 -81.16
CA VAL A 77 69.46 -50.05 -82.34
C VAL A 77 70.92 -49.75 -81.98
N ALA A 78 71.21 -49.19 -80.80
CA ALA A 78 72.58 -48.98 -80.33
C ALA A 78 73.29 -50.30 -79.94
N ARG A 79 72.56 -51.34 -79.50
CA ARG A 79 73.10 -52.70 -79.33
C ARG A 79 73.41 -53.34 -80.67
N GLU A 80 72.49 -53.29 -81.63
CA GLU A 80 72.69 -53.76 -83.00
C GLU A 80 73.90 -53.07 -83.65
N LEU A 81 74.00 -51.74 -83.54
CA LEU A 81 75.14 -50.97 -84.05
C LEU A 81 76.45 -51.27 -83.32
N ARG A 82 76.43 -51.60 -82.02
CA ARG A 82 77.63 -52.07 -81.29
C ARG A 82 78.03 -53.49 -81.69
N GLN A 83 77.08 -54.36 -82.00
CA GLN A 83 77.35 -55.69 -82.54
C GLN A 83 77.92 -55.60 -83.96
N TYR A 84 77.38 -54.73 -84.81
CA TYR A 84 77.96 -54.42 -86.13
C TYR A 84 79.34 -53.75 -86.06
N LYS A 85 79.63 -52.93 -85.05
CA LYS A 85 80.97 -52.37 -84.79
C LYS A 85 81.98 -53.36 -84.18
N ALA A 86 81.52 -54.48 -83.63
CA ALA A 86 82.37 -55.51 -83.06
C ALA A 86 82.87 -56.52 -84.11
N ALA A 87 82.16 -56.65 -85.23
CA ALA A 87 82.75 -57.17 -86.46
C ALA A 87 83.66 -56.08 -87.06
N PRO A 88 84.85 -56.43 -87.60
CA PRO A 88 85.63 -55.47 -88.37
C PRO A 88 84.82 -55.10 -89.62
N ALA A 89 84.40 -53.84 -89.70
CA ALA A 89 83.81 -53.33 -90.93
C ALA A 89 84.83 -53.54 -92.06
N PRO A 90 84.49 -54.25 -93.16
CA PRO A 90 85.36 -54.23 -94.33
C PRO A 90 85.53 -52.77 -94.73
N PRO A 91 86.77 -52.30 -94.99
CA PRO A 91 86.99 -50.91 -95.34
C PRO A 91 86.09 -50.57 -96.53
N ALA A 92 85.43 -49.40 -96.46
CA ALA A 92 84.59 -48.92 -97.55
C ALA A 92 85.42 -49.03 -98.84
N PRO A 93 85.01 -49.87 -99.82
CA PRO A 93 85.91 -50.25 -100.89
C PRO A 93 86.22 -49.00 -101.71
N ASP A 94 87.50 -48.63 -101.76
CA ASP A 94 87.96 -47.41 -102.40
C ASP A 94 87.31 -47.28 -103.78
N PRO A 95 86.79 -46.10 -104.16
CA PRO A 95 86.15 -45.93 -105.46
C PRO A 95 87.11 -46.29 -106.60
N GLU A 96 88.42 -46.09 -106.38
CA GLU A 96 89.49 -46.52 -107.29
C GLU A 96 89.60 -48.05 -107.38
N ILE A 97 89.47 -48.78 -106.26
CA ILE A 97 89.49 -50.26 -106.26
C ILE A 97 88.22 -50.81 -106.95
N LEU A 98 87.05 -50.23 -106.71
CA LEU A 98 85.82 -50.62 -107.43
C LEU A 98 85.91 -50.30 -108.93
N LEU A 99 86.53 -49.19 -109.31
CA LEU A 99 86.76 -48.84 -110.71
C LEU A 99 87.81 -49.76 -111.35
N ALA A 100 88.87 -50.14 -110.62
CA ALA A 100 89.86 -51.11 -111.06
C ALA A 100 89.24 -52.49 -111.27
N GLN A 101 88.49 -53.01 -110.29
CA GLN A 101 87.80 -54.30 -110.41
C GLN A 101 86.75 -54.32 -111.54
N LYS A 102 86.09 -53.19 -111.82
CA LYS A 102 85.20 -53.05 -112.99
C LYS A 102 85.94 -52.94 -114.33
N ARG A 103 87.21 -52.55 -114.35
CA ARG A 103 88.08 -52.61 -115.54
C ARG A 103 88.60 -54.03 -115.74
N GLU A 104 89.13 -54.64 -114.69
CA GLU A 104 89.59 -56.04 -114.67
C GLU A 104 88.47 -57.01 -115.11
N LEU A 105 87.21 -56.77 -114.70
CA LEU A 105 86.06 -57.55 -115.22
C LEU A 105 85.82 -57.39 -116.73
N ARG A 106 86.01 -56.19 -117.30
CA ARG A 106 85.88 -55.96 -118.75
C ARG A 106 87.05 -56.55 -119.52
N GLU A 107 88.25 -56.48 -118.95
CA GLU A 107 89.46 -57.07 -119.50
C GLU A 107 89.34 -58.60 -119.52
N LEU A 108 88.97 -59.24 -118.40
CA LEU A 108 88.68 -60.68 -118.33
C LEU A 108 87.53 -61.11 -119.27
N ALA A 109 86.49 -60.28 -119.44
CA ALA A 109 85.43 -60.57 -120.41
C ALA A 109 85.94 -60.52 -121.87
N GLY A 110 86.80 -59.56 -122.21
CA GLY A 110 87.45 -59.49 -123.52
C GLY A 110 88.48 -60.59 -123.75
N GLU A 111 89.23 -61.00 -122.71
CA GLU A 111 90.11 -62.16 -122.75
C GLU A 111 89.34 -63.46 -122.96
N LEU A 112 88.18 -63.61 -122.32
CA LEU A 112 87.27 -64.74 -122.54
C LEU A 112 86.74 -64.78 -123.97
N GLU A 113 86.32 -63.62 -124.52
CA GLU A 113 85.84 -63.49 -125.90
C GLU A 113 86.94 -63.81 -126.93
N ASN A 114 88.17 -63.37 -126.68
CA ASN A 114 89.35 -63.74 -127.48
C ASN A 114 89.69 -65.24 -127.35
N SER A 115 89.60 -65.81 -126.14
CA SER A 115 89.81 -67.25 -125.90
C SER A 115 88.78 -68.09 -126.67
N ARG A 116 87.51 -67.67 -126.68
CA ARG A 116 86.45 -68.29 -127.48
C ARG A 116 86.72 -68.25 -128.98
N ALA A 117 87.12 -67.09 -129.50
CA ALA A 117 87.52 -66.96 -130.90
C ALA A 117 88.75 -67.84 -131.23
N GLN A 118 89.66 -68.03 -130.27
CA GLN A 118 90.81 -68.93 -130.42
C GLN A 118 90.41 -70.41 -130.40
N VAL A 119 89.48 -70.81 -129.51
CA VAL A 119 88.86 -72.14 -129.51
C VAL A 119 88.15 -72.41 -130.83
N GLU A 120 87.29 -71.49 -131.30
CA GLU A 120 86.54 -71.64 -132.56
C GLU A 120 87.45 -71.71 -133.79
N THR A 121 88.55 -70.95 -133.82
CA THR A 121 89.54 -71.02 -134.90
C THR A 121 90.38 -72.30 -134.85
N LEU A 122 90.71 -72.83 -133.67
CA LEU A 122 91.39 -74.14 -133.53
C LEU A 122 90.44 -75.30 -133.89
N GLU A 123 89.18 -75.26 -133.48
CA GLU A 123 88.15 -76.24 -133.88
C GLU A 123 87.95 -76.26 -135.40
N THR A 124 87.86 -75.09 -136.04
CA THR A 124 87.67 -75.02 -137.49
C THR A 124 88.92 -75.47 -138.26
N GLN A 125 90.13 -75.24 -137.73
CA GLN A 125 91.37 -75.79 -138.30
C GLN A 125 91.45 -77.31 -138.17
N LEU A 126 91.11 -77.88 -137.00
CA LEU A 126 91.01 -79.33 -136.79
C LEU A 126 89.99 -79.96 -137.75
N ARG A 127 88.78 -79.40 -137.85
CA ARG A 127 87.77 -79.88 -138.81
C ARG A 127 88.25 -79.79 -140.27
N TYR A 128 89.01 -78.76 -140.64
CA TYR A 128 89.60 -78.66 -141.98
C TYR A 128 90.67 -79.73 -142.24
N LEU A 129 91.50 -80.07 -141.24
CA LEU A 129 92.49 -81.15 -141.33
C LEU A 129 91.81 -82.53 -141.42
N GLU A 130 90.78 -82.80 -140.60
CA GLU A 130 89.98 -84.03 -140.69
C GLU A 130 89.35 -84.25 -142.08
N ILE A 131 88.89 -83.16 -142.71
CA ILE A 131 88.31 -83.19 -144.06
C ILE A 131 89.40 -83.33 -145.14
N SER A 132 90.53 -82.63 -144.98
CA SER A 132 91.67 -82.67 -145.90
C SER A 132 92.49 -83.98 -145.82
N GLY A 133 92.42 -84.71 -144.71
CA GLY A 133 93.28 -85.84 -144.37
C GLY A 133 92.85 -87.21 -144.92
N ARG A 134 91.69 -87.32 -145.59
CA ARG A 134 91.20 -88.60 -146.17
C ARG A 134 91.94 -88.99 -147.46
N GLY A 135 93.26 -89.13 -147.38
CA GLY A 135 94.12 -89.30 -148.56
C GLY A 135 95.38 -90.16 -148.41
N ARG A 136 95.97 -90.32 -147.21
CA ARG A 136 96.98 -91.36 -146.89
C ARG A 136 97.41 -91.32 -145.42
N ALA A 137 97.66 -92.49 -144.85
CA ALA A 137 98.19 -92.62 -143.49
C ALA A 137 99.70 -92.37 -143.44
N SER A 138 100.10 -91.31 -142.74
CA SER A 138 101.37 -91.20 -142.02
C SER A 138 101.20 -90.11 -140.96
N GLY A 139 101.20 -90.49 -139.68
CA GLY A 139 101.09 -89.52 -138.59
C GLY A 139 102.32 -88.61 -138.54
N SER A 140 102.10 -87.31 -138.32
CA SER A 140 103.17 -86.35 -138.06
C SER A 140 102.65 -85.15 -137.26
N GLY A 141 102.79 -85.19 -135.93
CA GLY A 141 102.78 -84.06 -134.98
C GLY A 141 101.53 -83.16 -134.90
N ALA A 142 101.13 -82.55 -136.01
CA ALA A 142 100.24 -81.41 -136.08
C ALA A 142 98.83 -81.63 -135.51
N ASP A 143 98.19 -82.78 -135.77
CA ASP A 143 96.85 -83.07 -135.21
C ASP A 143 96.89 -83.23 -133.68
N GLU A 144 97.97 -83.83 -133.15
CA GLU A 144 98.15 -84.06 -131.72
C GLU A 144 98.53 -82.75 -131.00
N GLU A 145 99.36 -81.92 -131.62
CA GLU A 145 99.67 -80.56 -131.15
C GLU A 145 98.44 -79.63 -131.18
N LEU A 146 97.62 -79.66 -132.24
CA LEU A 146 96.38 -78.87 -132.33
C LEU A 146 95.33 -79.34 -131.33
N GLY A 147 95.18 -80.65 -131.12
CA GLY A 147 94.29 -81.20 -130.08
C GLY A 147 94.70 -80.76 -128.67
N GLN A 148 96.00 -80.77 -128.37
CA GLN A 148 96.53 -80.25 -127.10
C GLN A 148 96.36 -78.73 -126.96
N GLN A 149 96.54 -77.96 -128.04
CA GLN A 149 96.30 -76.52 -128.05
C GLN A 149 94.81 -76.18 -127.84
N LEU A 150 93.89 -76.93 -128.43
CA LEU A 150 92.45 -76.77 -128.22
C LEU A 150 92.06 -77.11 -126.77
N GLY A 151 92.56 -78.23 -126.23
CA GLY A 151 92.34 -78.60 -124.82
C GLY A 151 92.82 -77.52 -123.85
N ALA A 152 94.04 -77.00 -124.06
CA ALA A 152 94.60 -75.91 -123.26
C ALA A 152 93.85 -74.57 -123.45
N ALA A 153 93.19 -74.34 -124.59
CA ALA A 153 92.37 -73.15 -124.83
C ALA A 153 91.00 -73.25 -124.12
N LEU A 154 90.37 -74.44 -124.13
CA LEU A 154 89.14 -74.72 -123.38
C LEU A 154 89.36 -74.64 -121.87
N GLU A 155 90.46 -75.21 -121.34
CA GLU A 155 90.82 -75.08 -119.93
C GLU A 155 91.04 -73.62 -119.50
N ARG A 156 91.57 -72.77 -120.39
CA ARG A 156 91.69 -71.32 -120.15
C ARG A 156 90.34 -70.62 -120.17
N GLU A 157 89.43 -71.00 -121.08
CA GLU A 157 88.08 -70.44 -121.13
C GLU A 157 87.31 -70.74 -119.82
N ASP A 158 87.35 -71.99 -119.34
CA ASP A 158 86.71 -72.40 -118.08
C ASP A 158 87.31 -71.65 -116.87
N GLN A 159 88.63 -71.49 -116.83
CA GLN A 159 89.31 -70.71 -115.77
C GLN A 159 88.89 -69.23 -115.79
N LEU A 160 88.75 -68.63 -116.98
CA LEU A 160 88.27 -67.25 -117.14
C LEU A 160 86.81 -67.10 -116.72
N LEU A 161 85.92 -68.04 -117.09
CA LEU A 161 84.52 -68.07 -116.67
C LEU A 161 84.36 -68.15 -115.14
N ILE A 162 85.10 -69.06 -114.49
CA ILE A 162 85.09 -69.21 -113.04
C ILE A 162 85.54 -67.90 -112.35
N ARG A 163 86.62 -67.29 -112.84
CA ARG A 163 87.16 -66.05 -112.27
C ARG A 163 86.21 -64.85 -112.47
N LEU A 164 85.58 -64.75 -113.63
CA LEU A 164 84.59 -63.72 -113.94
C LEU A 164 83.37 -63.82 -113.01
N HIS A 165 82.83 -65.04 -112.82
CA HIS A 165 81.71 -65.28 -111.91
C HIS A 165 82.04 -64.96 -110.44
N GLN A 166 83.27 -65.26 -109.99
CA GLN A 166 83.75 -64.88 -108.65
C GLN A 166 83.86 -63.36 -108.46
N MET A 167 84.24 -62.61 -109.50
CA MET A 167 84.28 -61.14 -109.44
C MET A 167 82.88 -60.50 -109.46
N GLU A 168 81.95 -61.00 -110.28
CA GLU A 168 80.57 -60.49 -110.30
C GLU A 168 79.84 -60.71 -108.97
N THR A 169 79.96 -61.92 -108.40
CA THR A 169 79.33 -62.26 -107.12
C THR A 169 79.86 -61.42 -105.96
N THR A 170 81.17 -61.15 -105.90
CA THR A 170 81.77 -60.30 -104.86
C THR A 170 81.42 -58.83 -105.01
N LEU A 171 81.29 -58.29 -106.24
CA LEU A 171 80.80 -56.93 -106.45
C LEU A 171 79.32 -56.77 -106.07
N SER A 172 78.48 -57.76 -106.39
CA SER A 172 77.04 -57.73 -106.07
C SER A 172 76.80 -57.67 -104.55
N HIS A 173 77.50 -58.50 -103.76
CA HIS A 173 77.39 -58.47 -102.29
C HIS A 173 77.80 -57.11 -101.71
N ARG A 174 78.91 -56.53 -102.18
CA ARG A 174 79.39 -55.21 -101.74
C ARG A 174 78.39 -54.08 -102.04
N GLN A 175 77.63 -54.17 -103.12
CA GLN A 175 76.58 -53.19 -103.42
C GLN A 175 75.35 -53.33 -102.51
N ALA A 176 74.98 -54.56 -102.14
CA ALA A 176 73.91 -54.81 -101.18
C ALA A 176 74.24 -54.23 -99.79
N ASP A 177 75.47 -54.47 -99.29
CA ASP A 177 75.94 -53.96 -98.00
C ASP A 177 75.91 -52.42 -97.92
N GLN A 178 76.27 -51.72 -99.01
CA GLN A 178 76.22 -50.26 -99.08
C GLN A 178 74.80 -49.70 -98.96
N LEU A 179 73.79 -50.36 -99.57
CA LEU A 179 72.39 -49.93 -99.46
C LEU A 179 71.85 -50.11 -98.04
N VAL A 180 72.20 -51.22 -97.38
CA VAL A 180 71.82 -51.48 -95.98
C VAL A 180 72.39 -50.42 -95.03
N LEU A 181 73.65 -50.02 -95.22
CA LEU A 181 74.29 -48.96 -94.42
C LEU A 181 73.59 -47.60 -94.58
N LEU A 182 73.27 -47.20 -95.81
CA LEU A 182 72.57 -45.94 -96.08
C LEU A 182 71.15 -45.90 -95.48
N GLU A 183 70.43 -47.03 -95.50
CA GLU A 183 69.11 -47.12 -94.89
C GLU A 183 69.18 -47.07 -93.35
N LYS A 184 70.20 -47.68 -92.74
CA LYS A 184 70.46 -47.56 -91.29
C LYS A 184 70.83 -46.13 -90.89
N ASP A 185 71.65 -45.42 -91.66
CA ASP A 185 71.96 -44.01 -91.39
C ASP A 185 70.71 -43.10 -91.47
N LYS A 186 69.82 -43.35 -92.43
CA LYS A 186 68.53 -42.65 -92.53
C LYS A 186 67.64 -42.90 -91.30
N GLN A 187 67.56 -44.14 -90.81
CA GLN A 187 66.84 -44.48 -89.57
C GLN A 187 67.45 -43.76 -88.35
N ILE A 188 68.78 -43.69 -88.24
CA ILE A 188 69.48 -42.97 -87.16
C ILE A 188 69.17 -41.47 -87.19
N GLN A 189 69.12 -40.83 -88.37
CA GLN A 189 68.77 -39.42 -88.48
C GLN A 189 67.32 -39.13 -88.06
N GLN A 190 66.37 -39.98 -88.47
CA GLN A 190 64.97 -39.88 -88.04
C GLN A 190 64.82 -40.02 -86.52
N LEU A 191 65.51 -40.99 -85.90
CA LEU A 191 65.51 -41.18 -84.45
C LEU A 191 66.09 -39.97 -83.69
N LYS A 192 67.17 -39.36 -84.20
CA LYS A 192 67.73 -38.12 -83.63
C LYS A 192 66.73 -36.95 -83.66
N TYR A 193 65.98 -36.80 -84.75
CA TYR A 193 64.95 -35.77 -84.88
C TYR A 193 63.83 -35.97 -83.84
N PHE A 194 63.30 -37.19 -83.71
CA PHE A 194 62.26 -37.49 -82.70
C PHE A 194 62.73 -37.29 -81.26
N LEU A 195 63.99 -37.62 -80.94
CA LEU A 195 64.58 -37.33 -79.63
C LEU A 195 64.63 -35.83 -79.32
N HIS A 196 65.10 -35.02 -80.27
CA HIS A 196 65.24 -33.58 -80.06
C HIS A 196 63.87 -32.90 -79.87
N GLN A 197 62.87 -33.30 -80.67
CA GLN A 197 61.49 -32.86 -80.51
C GLN A 197 60.91 -33.27 -79.15
N GLY A 198 61.12 -34.53 -78.73
CA GLY A 198 60.67 -35.02 -77.42
C GLY A 198 61.30 -34.31 -76.23
N ALA A 199 62.57 -33.91 -76.32
CA ALA A 199 63.24 -33.11 -75.30
C ALA A 199 62.64 -31.69 -75.18
N LEU A 200 62.41 -31.02 -76.31
CA LEU A 200 61.74 -29.72 -76.37
C LEU A 200 60.32 -29.74 -75.79
N ASP A 201 59.56 -30.79 -76.07
CA ASP A 201 58.20 -30.90 -75.55
C ASP A 201 58.18 -31.30 -74.06
N PHE A 202 59.19 -32.03 -73.57
CA PHE A 202 59.39 -32.27 -72.14
C PHE A 202 59.76 -30.97 -71.38
N GLU A 203 60.62 -30.12 -71.93
CA GLU A 203 60.99 -28.83 -71.32
C GLU A 203 59.79 -27.86 -71.26
N LYS A 204 58.95 -27.83 -72.30
CA LYS A 204 57.65 -27.12 -72.28
C LYS A 204 56.68 -27.68 -71.23
N LEU A 205 56.68 -29.01 -71.02
CA LEU A 205 55.85 -29.64 -69.99
C LEU A 205 56.34 -29.26 -68.58
N GLN A 206 57.67 -29.29 -68.37
CA GLN A 206 58.28 -28.97 -67.08
C GLN A 206 58.11 -27.48 -66.71
N THR A 207 58.20 -26.57 -67.67
CA THR A 207 57.91 -25.15 -67.45
C THR A 207 56.44 -24.91 -67.12
N ARG A 208 55.50 -25.56 -67.81
CA ARG A 208 54.06 -25.53 -67.45
C ARG A 208 53.79 -26.10 -66.05
N HIS A 209 54.45 -27.19 -65.67
CA HIS A 209 54.31 -27.78 -64.33
C HIS A 209 54.72 -26.79 -63.23
N ARG A 210 55.86 -26.10 -63.40
CA ARG A 210 56.33 -25.08 -62.43
C ARG A 210 55.37 -23.89 -62.30
N VAL A 211 54.72 -23.48 -63.40
CA VAL A 211 53.68 -22.43 -63.35
C VAL A 211 52.48 -22.89 -62.55
N VAL A 212 51.97 -24.11 -62.80
CA VAL A 212 50.85 -24.69 -62.04
C VAL A 212 51.20 -24.90 -60.56
N GLU A 213 52.44 -25.27 -60.23
CA GLU A 213 52.91 -25.35 -58.84
C GLU A 213 52.94 -23.97 -58.16
N ALA A 214 53.41 -22.93 -58.87
CA ALA A 214 53.42 -21.56 -58.35
C ALA A 214 51.99 -21.02 -58.12
N GLU A 215 51.09 -21.22 -59.08
CA GLU A 215 49.66 -20.86 -58.94
C GLU A 215 49.00 -21.64 -57.79
N SER A 216 49.32 -22.92 -57.61
CA SER A 216 48.82 -23.73 -56.49
C SER A 216 49.32 -23.23 -55.13
N LEU A 217 50.57 -22.77 -55.05
CA LEU A 217 51.13 -22.16 -53.84
C LEU A 217 50.47 -20.80 -53.54
N GLU A 218 50.29 -19.95 -54.54
CA GLU A 218 49.59 -18.66 -54.37
C GLU A 218 48.14 -18.87 -53.91
N GLN A 219 47.43 -19.85 -54.49
CA GLN A 219 46.08 -20.23 -54.04
C GLN A 219 46.08 -20.70 -52.57
N LYS A 220 47.05 -21.51 -52.15
CA LYS A 220 47.20 -21.94 -50.75
C LYS A 220 47.45 -20.75 -49.81
N HIS A 221 48.29 -19.79 -50.21
CA HIS A 221 48.52 -18.58 -49.43
C HIS A 221 47.23 -17.74 -49.29
N ARG A 222 46.48 -17.52 -50.38
CA ARG A 222 45.18 -16.83 -50.32
C ARG A 222 44.16 -17.56 -49.44
N ILE A 223 44.14 -18.89 -49.46
CA ILE A 223 43.26 -19.68 -48.58
C ILE A 223 43.62 -19.45 -47.09
N ILE A 224 44.91 -19.42 -46.75
CA ILE A 224 45.39 -19.16 -45.38
C ILE A 224 45.06 -17.72 -44.95
N GLU A 225 45.22 -16.73 -45.83
CA GLU A 225 44.81 -15.34 -45.56
C GLU A 225 43.30 -15.20 -45.33
N LEU A 226 42.48 -15.88 -46.15
CA LEU A 226 41.03 -15.90 -45.98
C LEU A 226 40.60 -16.63 -44.69
N GLN A 227 41.26 -17.74 -44.33
CA GLN A 227 41.01 -18.46 -43.08
C GLN A 227 41.36 -17.59 -41.86
N THR A 228 42.55 -16.99 -41.83
CA THR A 228 42.96 -16.13 -40.69
C THR A 228 42.13 -14.84 -40.60
N SER A 229 41.65 -14.30 -41.73
CA SER A 229 40.68 -13.20 -41.74
C SER A 229 39.31 -13.63 -41.19
N LEU A 230 38.83 -14.82 -41.55
CA LEU A 230 37.58 -15.39 -41.05
C LEU A 230 37.65 -15.66 -39.53
N GLU A 231 38.76 -16.23 -39.03
CA GLU A 231 38.99 -16.47 -37.61
C GLU A 231 38.96 -15.16 -36.81
N ARG A 232 39.69 -14.12 -37.26
CA ARG A 232 39.66 -12.79 -36.64
C ARG A 232 38.26 -12.18 -36.59
N ASN A 233 37.46 -12.35 -37.65
CA ASN A 233 36.08 -11.89 -37.69
C ASN A 233 35.15 -12.69 -36.76
N GLN A 234 35.36 -14.01 -36.63
CA GLN A 234 34.63 -14.85 -35.69
C GLN A 234 34.96 -14.48 -34.24
N ASP A 235 36.22 -14.25 -33.90
CA ASP A 235 36.63 -13.87 -32.55
C ASP A 235 36.19 -12.43 -32.21
N SER A 236 36.23 -11.51 -33.17
CA SER A 236 35.61 -10.18 -33.05
C SER A 236 34.11 -10.30 -32.74
N SER A 237 33.39 -11.15 -33.49
CA SER A 237 31.94 -11.39 -33.28
C SER A 237 31.65 -12.09 -31.95
N ARG A 238 32.49 -13.01 -31.48
CA ARG A 238 32.36 -13.62 -30.14
C ARG A 238 32.55 -12.57 -29.04
N ASN A 239 33.50 -11.66 -29.21
CA ASN A 239 33.76 -10.59 -28.25
C ASN A 239 32.62 -9.55 -28.21
N THR A 240 32.03 -9.18 -29.35
CA THR A 240 30.85 -8.30 -29.37
C THR A 240 29.62 -8.99 -28.78
N ILE A 241 29.36 -10.25 -29.13
CA ILE A 241 28.27 -11.04 -28.52
C ILE A 241 28.43 -11.12 -26.99
N ARG A 242 29.65 -11.36 -26.50
CA ARG A 242 29.92 -11.42 -25.06
C ARG A 242 29.65 -10.08 -24.36
N ARG A 243 30.14 -8.97 -24.93
CA ARG A 243 29.85 -7.61 -24.40
C ARG A 243 28.35 -7.32 -24.39
N LEU A 244 27.62 -7.69 -25.44
CA LEU A 244 26.16 -7.54 -25.50
C LEU A 244 25.45 -8.40 -24.45
N GLN A 245 25.90 -9.63 -24.21
CA GLN A 245 25.36 -10.47 -23.12
C GLN A 245 25.63 -9.88 -21.74
N GLU A 246 26.83 -9.34 -21.50
CA GLU A 246 27.19 -8.66 -20.25
C GLU A 246 26.30 -7.40 -20.05
N GLN A 247 26.11 -6.59 -21.10
CA GLN A 247 25.25 -5.40 -21.10
C GLN A 247 23.77 -5.73 -20.87
N VAL A 248 23.22 -6.75 -21.54
CA VAL A 248 21.87 -7.26 -21.29
C VAL A 248 21.73 -7.76 -19.85
N SER A 249 22.71 -8.49 -19.33
CA SER A 249 22.66 -8.97 -17.93
C SER A 249 22.66 -7.82 -16.91
N ALA A 250 23.36 -6.71 -17.20
CA ALA A 250 23.36 -5.53 -16.37
C ALA A 250 22.02 -4.78 -16.43
N GLN A 251 21.39 -4.69 -17.61
CA GLN A 251 20.05 -4.13 -17.78
C GLN A 251 18.98 -4.97 -17.07
N SER A 252 19.03 -6.30 -17.17
CA SER A 252 18.10 -7.19 -16.46
C SER A 252 18.20 -7.07 -14.93
N ARG A 253 19.41 -6.83 -14.38
CA ARG A 253 19.57 -6.53 -12.95
C ARG A 253 18.94 -5.20 -12.58
N GLN A 254 19.20 -4.13 -13.35
CA GLN A 254 18.58 -2.81 -13.12
C GLN A 254 17.05 -2.86 -13.18
N LEU A 255 16.46 -3.65 -14.09
CA LEU A 255 15.02 -3.89 -14.12
C LEU A 255 14.52 -4.64 -12.88
N ALA A 256 15.21 -5.70 -12.45
CA ALA A 256 14.84 -6.45 -11.25
C ALA A 256 15.01 -5.64 -9.94
N ASP A 257 15.96 -4.72 -9.88
CA ASP A 257 16.15 -3.77 -8.79
C ASP A 257 15.05 -2.69 -8.82
N GLY A 258 14.70 -2.19 -10.01
CA GLY A 258 13.59 -1.25 -10.24
C GLY A 258 12.23 -1.84 -9.86
N GLU A 259 11.95 -3.11 -10.22
CA GLU A 259 10.75 -3.83 -9.75
C GLU A 259 10.69 -3.98 -8.23
N ARG A 260 11.83 -4.18 -7.57
CA ARG A 260 11.90 -4.24 -6.10
C ARG A 260 11.63 -2.87 -5.47
N ALA A 261 12.16 -1.80 -6.06
CA ALA A 261 11.84 -0.43 -5.65
C ALA A 261 10.35 -0.09 -5.87
N LEU A 262 9.75 -0.54 -6.98
CA LEU A 262 8.33 -0.35 -7.25
C LEU A 262 7.45 -1.04 -6.19
N ARG A 263 7.71 -2.32 -5.89
CA ARG A 263 6.98 -3.06 -4.83
C ARG A 263 7.16 -2.42 -3.45
N ALA A 264 8.33 -1.85 -3.17
CA ALA A 264 8.56 -1.09 -1.93
C ALA A 264 7.79 0.24 -1.90
N ALA A 265 7.56 0.88 -3.05
CA ALA A 265 6.71 2.06 -3.17
C ALA A 265 5.22 1.71 -3.05
N GLU A 266 4.77 0.61 -3.68
CA GLU A 266 3.40 0.09 -3.57
C GLU A 266 3.04 -0.22 -2.10
N THR A 267 3.90 -0.94 -1.38
CA THR A 267 3.69 -1.22 0.06
C THR A 267 3.75 0.04 0.94
N ARG A 268 4.52 1.08 0.56
CA ARG A 268 4.46 2.39 1.23
C ARG A 268 3.16 3.13 0.93
N GLN A 269 2.62 3.03 -0.28
CA GLN A 269 1.33 3.60 -0.64
C GLN A 269 0.19 2.92 0.13
N GLU A 270 0.17 1.58 0.20
CA GLU A 270 -0.80 0.81 0.97
C GLU A 270 -0.81 1.21 2.46
N ASN A 271 0.37 1.35 3.09
CA ASN A 271 0.49 1.85 4.45
C ASN A 271 -0.02 3.29 4.63
N LEU A 272 0.16 4.16 3.63
CA LEU A 272 -0.33 5.55 3.67
C LEU A 272 -1.85 5.62 3.46
N GLU A 273 -2.42 4.73 2.64
CA GLU A 273 -3.87 4.60 2.46
C GLU A 273 -4.53 4.12 3.78
N ASP A 274 -3.97 3.10 4.44
CA ASP A 274 -4.39 2.65 5.78
C ASP A 274 -4.30 3.78 6.83
N GLU A 275 -3.26 4.61 6.78
CA GLU A 275 -3.10 5.73 7.71
C GLU A 275 -4.10 6.87 7.43
N VAL A 276 -4.39 7.15 6.16
CA VAL A 276 -5.44 8.11 5.75
C VAL A 276 -6.83 7.64 6.19
N ASP A 277 -7.16 6.35 6.04
CA ASP A 277 -8.44 5.80 6.51
C ASP A 277 -8.55 5.87 8.03
N ARG A 278 -7.46 5.57 8.76
CA ARG A 278 -7.39 5.68 10.21
C ARG A 278 -7.56 7.13 10.70
N LEU A 279 -6.91 8.09 10.05
CA LEU A 279 -7.07 9.52 10.35
C LEU A 279 -8.47 10.01 10.02
N SER A 280 -9.06 9.57 8.91
CA SER A 280 -10.44 9.91 8.53
C SER A 280 -11.45 9.40 9.55
N ALA A 281 -11.26 8.18 10.08
CA ALA A 281 -12.07 7.65 11.16
C ALA A 281 -11.90 8.43 12.48
N GLN A 282 -10.69 8.90 12.79
CA GLN A 282 -10.46 9.78 13.96
C GLN A 282 -11.14 11.15 13.79
N ILE A 283 -11.07 11.77 12.60
CA ILE A 283 -11.73 13.04 12.29
C ILE A 283 -13.25 12.90 12.46
N PHE A 284 -13.86 11.85 11.90
CA PHE A 284 -15.29 11.60 12.04
C PHE A 284 -15.72 11.47 13.51
N GLN A 285 -14.94 10.76 14.34
CA GLN A 285 -15.19 10.67 15.79
C GLN A 285 -15.04 12.02 16.50
N MET A 286 -14.11 12.89 16.07
CA MET A 286 -14.01 14.25 16.62
C MET A 286 -15.21 15.11 16.21
N GLU A 287 -15.67 15.04 14.96
CA GLU A 287 -16.84 15.79 14.47
C GLU A 287 -18.12 15.37 15.20
N GLU A 288 -18.32 14.07 15.45
CA GLU A 288 -19.46 13.57 16.23
C GLU A 288 -19.40 14.07 17.69
N ARG A 289 -18.22 14.04 18.32
CA ARG A 289 -18.02 14.58 19.69
C ARG A 289 -18.21 16.10 19.76
N LEU A 290 -17.76 16.85 18.74
CA LEU A 290 -17.97 18.30 18.65
C LEU A 290 -19.44 18.64 18.45
N SER A 291 -20.16 17.88 17.62
CA SER A 291 -21.61 18.04 17.42
C SER A 291 -22.40 17.72 18.70
N ALA A 292 -22.05 16.64 19.40
CA ALA A 292 -22.65 16.29 20.69
C ALA A 292 -22.32 17.33 21.78
N GLY A 293 -21.10 17.88 21.78
CA GLY A 293 -20.67 18.96 22.67
C GLY A 293 -21.41 20.27 22.39
N ALA A 294 -21.65 20.61 21.11
CA ALA A 294 -22.44 21.77 20.72
C ALA A 294 -23.89 21.65 21.22
N GLY A 295 -24.53 20.48 21.06
CA GLY A 295 -25.87 20.23 21.59
C GLY A 295 -25.95 20.34 23.12
N GLN A 296 -24.94 19.87 23.86
CA GLN A 296 -24.86 20.07 25.32
C GLN A 296 -24.65 21.55 25.69
N LEU A 297 -23.89 22.31 24.90
CA LEU A 297 -23.71 23.74 25.07
C LEU A 297 -24.99 24.55 24.82
N GLU A 298 -25.81 24.16 23.85
CA GLU A 298 -27.12 24.78 23.63
C GLU A 298 -28.09 24.49 24.78
N LEU A 299 -28.12 23.25 25.28
CA LEU A 299 -28.90 22.88 26.47
C LEU A 299 -28.45 23.70 27.70
N ALA A 300 -27.14 23.76 27.96
CA ALA A 300 -26.57 24.51 29.07
C ALA A 300 -26.83 26.02 28.95
N ARG A 301 -26.86 26.58 27.73
CA ARG A 301 -27.26 28.00 27.49
C ARG A 301 -28.73 28.23 27.82
N TYR A 302 -29.62 27.31 27.43
CA TYR A 302 -31.05 27.39 27.75
C TYR A 302 -31.29 27.31 29.27
N GLU A 303 -30.58 26.42 29.97
CA GLU A 303 -30.64 26.31 31.43
C GLU A 303 -30.02 27.53 32.13
N ALA A 304 -28.86 28.02 31.67
CA ALA A 304 -28.22 29.22 32.21
C ALA A 304 -29.11 30.47 32.09
N ALA A 305 -29.89 30.61 31.00
CA ALA A 305 -30.87 31.69 30.86
C ALA A 305 -32.01 31.62 31.89
N ARG A 306 -32.26 30.45 32.47
CA ARG A 306 -33.29 30.19 33.49
C ARG A 306 -32.77 30.34 34.92
N VAL A 307 -31.45 30.28 35.15
CA VAL A 307 -30.83 30.44 36.47
C VAL A 307 -31.19 31.77 37.15
N PRO A 308 -31.15 32.96 36.50
CA PRO A 308 -31.50 34.22 37.17
C PRO A 308 -32.93 34.24 37.71
N ALA A 309 -33.89 33.66 36.98
CA ALA A 309 -35.28 33.57 37.42
C ALA A 309 -35.46 32.59 38.60
N LEU A 310 -34.66 31.51 38.63
CA LEU A 310 -34.64 30.59 39.78
C LEU A 310 -33.98 31.22 41.01
N VAL A 311 -32.91 32.02 40.83
CA VAL A 311 -32.27 32.76 41.93
C VAL A 311 -33.24 33.76 42.55
N LEU A 312 -33.93 34.57 41.74
CA LEU A 312 -34.99 35.46 42.23
C LEU A 312 -36.09 34.70 42.98
N ARG A 313 -36.52 33.54 42.46
CA ARG A 313 -37.55 32.73 43.12
C ARG A 313 -37.08 32.06 44.42
N VAL A 314 -35.79 31.74 44.54
CA VAL A 314 -35.21 31.29 45.81
C VAL A 314 -35.21 32.44 46.81
N GLN A 315 -34.80 33.64 46.39
CA GLN A 315 -34.76 34.81 47.26
C GLN A 315 -36.15 35.24 47.74
N GLU A 316 -37.18 35.20 46.89
CA GLU A 316 -38.58 35.38 47.29
C GLU A 316 -39.05 34.35 48.34
N LEU A 317 -38.51 33.12 48.32
CA LEU A 317 -38.83 32.08 49.30
C LEU A 317 -38.04 32.25 50.59
N GLU A 318 -36.81 32.76 50.53
CA GLU A 318 -36.00 33.10 51.71
C GLU A 318 -36.60 34.31 52.45
N ASP A 319 -36.99 35.37 51.74
CA ASP A 319 -37.68 36.54 52.30
C ASP A 319 -39.02 36.13 52.93
N GLY A 320 -39.80 35.27 52.25
CA GLY A 320 -41.06 34.75 52.79
C GLY A 320 -40.87 33.82 54.00
N MET A 321 -39.76 33.09 54.08
CA MET A 321 -39.42 32.26 55.24
C MET A 321 -39.05 33.14 56.44
N LEU A 322 -38.26 34.20 56.25
CA LEU A 322 -37.95 35.17 57.30
C LEU A 322 -39.21 35.82 57.89
N GLN A 323 -40.16 36.21 57.03
CA GLN A 323 -41.45 36.75 57.50
C GLN A 323 -42.22 35.73 58.37
N VAL A 324 -42.24 34.46 57.98
CA VAL A 324 -42.88 33.39 58.78
C VAL A 324 -42.13 33.12 60.10
N GLU A 325 -40.82 33.32 60.14
CA GLU A 325 -40.03 33.25 61.39
C GLU A 325 -40.35 34.42 62.33
N GLU A 326 -40.49 35.64 61.81
CA GLU A 326 -40.93 36.82 62.58
C GLU A 326 -42.36 36.63 63.13
N GLU A 327 -43.30 36.17 62.31
CA GLU A 327 -44.67 35.86 62.74
C GLU A 327 -44.71 34.76 63.82
N ASN A 328 -43.87 33.72 63.70
CA ASN A 328 -43.73 32.70 64.75
C ASN A 328 -43.12 33.25 66.05
N LEU A 329 -42.20 34.22 65.97
CA LEU A 329 -41.58 34.83 67.14
C LEU A 329 -42.60 35.70 67.88
N ALA A 330 -43.37 36.53 67.17
CA ALA A 330 -44.46 37.31 67.74
C ALA A 330 -45.55 36.43 68.38
N LEU A 331 -45.91 35.29 67.75
CA LEU A 331 -46.86 34.34 68.33
C LEU A 331 -46.32 33.64 69.60
N ARG A 332 -45.00 33.43 69.70
CA ARG A 332 -44.36 32.91 70.93
C ARG A 332 -44.39 33.94 72.05
N GLU A 333 -44.04 35.20 71.78
CA GLU A 333 -44.14 36.29 72.76
C GLU A 333 -45.58 36.46 73.26
N GLN A 334 -46.58 36.36 72.36
CA GLN A 334 -47.99 36.40 72.75
C GLN A 334 -48.39 35.18 73.62
N ALA A 335 -47.87 33.98 73.31
CA ALA A 335 -48.12 32.79 74.12
C ALA A 335 -47.48 32.87 75.51
N GLU A 336 -46.27 33.43 75.63
CA GLU A 336 -45.62 33.69 76.92
C GLU A 336 -46.41 34.71 77.76
N GLN A 337 -46.84 35.84 77.16
CA GLN A 337 -47.70 36.82 77.82
C GLN A 337 -49.03 36.24 78.31
N MET A 338 -49.66 35.35 77.54
CA MET A 338 -50.85 34.63 77.99
C MET A 338 -50.55 33.63 79.12
N GLY A 339 -49.37 32.99 79.11
CA GLY A 339 -48.90 32.14 80.20
C GLY A 339 -48.71 32.90 81.50
N GLU A 340 -48.08 34.07 81.46
CA GLU A 340 -47.94 34.97 82.63
C GLU A 340 -49.31 35.44 83.15
N ALA A 341 -50.21 35.84 82.25
CA ALA A 341 -51.56 36.27 82.61
C ALA A 341 -52.38 35.13 83.26
N LEU A 342 -52.23 33.89 82.79
CA LEU A 342 -52.84 32.70 83.41
C LEU A 342 -52.25 32.41 84.78
N SER A 343 -50.93 32.51 84.96
CA SER A 343 -50.28 32.33 86.27
C SER A 343 -50.76 33.37 87.29
N LEU A 344 -50.96 34.63 86.88
CA LEU A 344 -51.55 35.67 87.72
C LEU A 344 -53.02 35.40 88.05
N LEU A 345 -53.79 34.84 87.12
CA LEU A 345 -55.18 34.42 87.38
C LEU A 345 -55.26 33.24 88.35
N GLU A 346 -54.35 32.26 88.26
CA GLU A 346 -54.25 31.15 89.21
C GLU A 346 -53.88 31.64 90.62
N GLU A 347 -52.92 32.56 90.75
CA GLU A 347 -52.56 33.17 92.04
C GLU A 347 -53.73 33.94 92.66
N ASN A 348 -54.43 34.76 91.85
CA ASN A 348 -55.64 35.47 92.30
C ASN A 348 -56.78 34.52 92.68
N ALA A 349 -56.95 33.41 91.95
CA ALA A 349 -57.94 32.39 92.28
C ALA A 349 -57.61 31.70 93.61
N GLY A 350 -56.34 31.34 93.85
CA GLY A 350 -55.89 30.78 95.13
C GLY A 350 -56.04 31.76 96.30
N ALA A 351 -55.80 33.05 96.09
CA ALA A 351 -56.04 34.09 97.08
C ALA A 351 -57.54 34.30 97.38
N LEU A 352 -58.41 34.17 96.37
CA LEU A 352 -59.86 34.19 96.54
C LEU A 352 -60.37 32.96 97.29
N ASP A 353 -59.89 31.76 96.96
CA ASP A 353 -60.29 30.52 97.64
C ASP A 353 -59.85 30.53 99.11
N SER A 354 -58.66 31.06 99.39
CA SER A 354 -58.17 31.32 100.75
C SER A 354 -59.10 32.27 101.52
N ARG A 355 -59.53 33.38 100.90
CA ARG A 355 -60.50 34.32 101.50
C ARG A 355 -61.87 33.69 101.72
N VAL A 356 -62.36 32.87 100.78
CA VAL A 356 -63.64 32.15 100.94
C VAL A 356 -63.55 31.16 102.11
N SER A 357 -62.39 30.55 102.34
CA SER A 357 -62.14 29.71 103.52
C SER A 357 -62.12 30.52 104.83
N GLU A 358 -61.49 31.71 104.84
CA GLU A 358 -61.53 32.64 105.98
C GLU A 358 -62.96 33.12 106.29
N ASP A 359 -63.73 33.52 105.26
CA ASP A 359 -65.12 33.94 105.39
C ASP A 359 -66.02 32.78 105.88
N ALA A 360 -65.79 31.56 105.39
CA ALA A 360 -66.50 30.37 105.88
C ALA A 360 -66.22 30.09 107.37
N ALA A 361 -64.96 30.19 107.80
CA ALA A 361 -64.59 30.06 109.20
C ALA A 361 -65.16 31.19 110.08
N ALA A 362 -65.23 32.42 109.55
CA ALA A 362 -65.88 33.55 110.22
C ALA A 362 -67.39 33.35 110.38
N ILE A 363 -68.07 32.80 109.35
CA ILE A 363 -69.48 32.40 109.41
C ILE A 363 -69.71 31.29 110.44
N GLU A 364 -68.82 30.29 110.51
CA GLU A 364 -68.89 29.22 111.52
C GLU A 364 -68.74 29.77 112.95
N GLN A 365 -67.80 30.69 113.18
CA GLN A 365 -67.69 31.39 114.47
C GLN A 365 -68.91 32.26 114.80
N LEU A 366 -69.54 32.89 113.80
CA LEU A 366 -70.78 33.65 113.99
C LEU A 366 -71.96 32.74 114.35
N ASN A 367 -72.05 31.56 113.72
CA ASN A 367 -73.05 30.54 114.05
C ASN A 367 -72.87 30.02 115.48
N LEU A 368 -71.64 29.69 115.90
CA LEU A 368 -71.34 29.30 117.29
C LEU A 368 -71.71 30.41 118.30
N ARG A 369 -71.45 31.68 117.98
CA ARG A 369 -71.88 32.83 118.82
C ARG A 369 -73.39 33.05 118.81
N LEU A 370 -74.09 32.70 117.74
CA LEU A 370 -75.55 32.71 117.67
C LEU A 370 -76.13 31.59 118.53
N GLU A 371 -75.60 30.36 118.46
CA GLU A 371 -75.97 29.24 119.32
C GLU A 371 -75.72 29.52 120.81
N GLU A 372 -74.61 30.18 121.14
CA GLU A 372 -74.36 30.61 122.52
C GLU A 372 -75.36 31.70 122.98
N ASN A 373 -75.72 32.65 122.12
CA ASN A 373 -76.72 33.67 122.43
C ASN A 373 -78.14 33.12 122.52
N THR A 374 -78.54 32.16 121.69
CA THR A 374 -79.84 31.50 121.80
C THR A 374 -79.90 30.67 123.08
N SER A 375 -78.83 29.93 123.41
CA SER A 375 -78.71 29.16 124.65
C SER A 375 -78.78 30.05 125.90
N ARG A 376 -78.15 31.23 125.88
CA ARG A 376 -78.29 32.23 126.96
C ARG A 376 -79.71 32.78 127.04
N ARG A 377 -80.33 33.14 125.91
CA ARG A 377 -81.73 33.61 125.89
C ARG A 377 -82.73 32.57 126.40
N THR A 378 -82.54 31.28 126.10
CA THR A 378 -83.40 30.22 126.65
C THR A 378 -83.19 30.08 128.16
N ALA A 379 -81.95 30.17 128.65
CA ALA A 379 -81.68 30.13 130.09
C ALA A 379 -82.23 31.36 130.84
N ASP A 380 -82.17 32.55 130.23
CA ASP A 380 -82.77 33.77 130.79
C ASP A 380 -84.30 33.70 130.82
N GLN A 381 -84.94 33.16 129.77
CA GLN A 381 -86.40 32.91 129.74
C GLN A 381 -86.84 31.85 130.75
N GLU A 382 -86.06 30.78 130.95
CA GLU A 382 -86.33 29.80 132.01
C GLU A 382 -86.18 30.43 133.40
N ALA A 383 -85.20 31.31 133.60
CA ALA A 383 -85.02 32.05 134.86
C ALA A 383 -86.15 33.07 135.14
N GLU A 384 -86.72 33.71 134.11
CA GLU A 384 -87.92 34.54 134.26
C GLU A 384 -89.16 33.70 134.64
N LEU A 385 -89.40 32.59 133.94
CA LEU A 385 -90.50 31.66 134.26
C LEU A 385 -90.38 31.04 135.66
N GLN A 386 -89.15 30.83 136.16
CA GLN A 386 -88.90 30.39 137.53
C GLN A 386 -89.30 31.49 138.54
N ARG A 387 -88.92 32.75 138.30
CA ARG A 387 -89.28 33.89 139.17
C ARG A 387 -90.78 34.18 139.17
N GLU A 388 -91.47 34.03 138.03
CA GLU A 388 -92.93 34.17 137.98
C GLU A 388 -93.65 33.11 138.83
N ARG A 389 -93.15 31.87 138.83
CA ARG A 389 -93.67 30.79 139.70
C ARG A 389 -93.42 31.07 141.18
N GLU A 390 -92.25 31.57 141.55
CA GLU A 390 -91.92 31.97 142.92
C GLU A 390 -92.77 33.17 143.39
N ALA A 391 -93.04 34.14 142.51
CA ALA A 391 -93.93 35.26 142.80
C ALA A 391 -95.39 34.81 143.03
N GLN A 392 -95.91 33.90 142.21
CA GLN A 392 -97.26 33.32 142.38
C GLN A 392 -97.37 32.48 143.66
N ALA A 393 -96.32 31.74 144.04
CA ALA A 393 -96.28 31.02 145.32
C ALA A 393 -96.36 31.98 146.52
N ALA A 394 -95.57 33.07 146.50
CA ALA A 394 -95.59 34.09 147.56
C ALA A 394 -96.93 34.86 147.65
N GLU A 395 -97.65 35.02 146.54
CA GLU A 395 -98.99 35.61 146.53
C GLU A 395 -100.04 34.65 147.14
N HIS A 396 -99.98 33.36 146.81
CA HIS A 396 -100.83 32.36 147.45
C HIS A 396 -100.58 32.23 148.96
N GLU A 397 -99.33 32.33 149.41
CA GLU A 397 -98.98 32.28 150.83
C GLU A 397 -99.52 33.51 151.60
N ARG A 398 -99.43 34.71 151.03
CA ARG A 398 -100.05 35.93 151.58
C ARG A 398 -101.57 35.83 151.67
N ASN A 399 -102.21 35.27 150.66
CA ASN A 399 -103.66 35.05 150.65
C ASN A 399 -104.10 34.00 151.69
N LEU A 400 -103.26 33.01 151.99
CA LEU A 400 -103.50 32.03 153.05
C LEU A 400 -103.42 32.66 154.45
N VAL A 401 -102.41 33.50 154.70
CA VAL A 401 -102.26 34.23 155.97
C VAL A 401 -103.42 35.21 156.19
N ALA A 402 -103.84 35.95 155.16
CA ALA A 402 -105.00 36.84 155.25
C ALA A 402 -106.32 36.09 155.53
N ALA A 403 -106.46 34.84 155.07
CA ALA A 403 -107.61 33.99 155.38
C ALA A 403 -107.57 33.48 156.84
N MET A 404 -106.39 33.18 157.39
CA MET A 404 -106.22 32.81 158.80
C MET A 404 -106.51 33.98 159.76
N GLU A 405 -106.03 35.20 159.46
CA GLU A 405 -106.36 36.38 160.28
C GLU A 405 -107.87 36.71 160.32
N LEU A 406 -108.61 36.36 159.26
CA LEU A 406 -110.07 36.49 159.23
C LEU A 406 -110.79 35.41 160.05
N LEU A 407 -110.17 34.25 160.23
CA LEU A 407 -110.66 33.17 161.10
C LEU A 407 -110.45 33.51 162.59
N ASP A 408 -109.27 33.99 162.98
CA ASP A 408 -108.99 34.37 164.37
C ASP A 408 -109.92 35.49 164.86
N ARG A 409 -110.15 36.52 164.02
CA ARG A 409 -111.11 37.61 164.33
C ARG A 409 -112.56 37.11 164.46
N LYS A 410 -112.91 35.97 163.85
CA LYS A 410 -114.22 35.31 163.99
C LYS A 410 -114.30 34.45 165.26
N GLU A 411 -113.21 33.80 165.67
CA GLU A 411 -113.18 33.05 166.95
C GLU A 411 -113.30 33.96 168.17
N ASP A 412 -112.59 35.09 168.21
CA ASP A 412 -112.70 36.02 169.36
C ASP A 412 -114.08 36.68 169.44
N SER A 413 -114.71 36.91 168.28
CA SER A 413 -116.11 37.35 168.21
C SER A 413 -117.06 36.31 168.85
N LEU A 414 -116.82 35.01 168.62
CA LEU A 414 -117.60 33.92 169.19
C LEU A 414 -117.37 33.74 170.71
N ARG A 415 -116.13 33.91 171.20
CA ARG A 415 -115.83 33.86 172.64
C ARG A 415 -116.57 34.95 173.43
N SER A 416 -116.67 36.16 172.88
CA SER A 416 -117.41 37.28 173.51
C SER A 416 -118.94 37.07 173.56
N LEU A 417 -119.48 36.22 172.68
CA LEU A 417 -120.89 35.80 172.68
C LEU A 417 -121.15 34.69 173.71
N ASP A 418 -120.20 33.77 173.88
CA ASP A 418 -120.32 32.64 174.80
C ASP A 418 -120.27 33.06 176.28
N GLU A 419 -119.50 34.11 176.62
CA GLU A 419 -119.49 34.69 177.96
C GLU A 419 -120.84 35.36 178.34
N ARG A 420 -121.54 35.95 177.37
CA ARG A 420 -122.88 36.54 177.57
C ARG A 420 -123.99 35.48 177.70
N LEU A 421 -123.77 34.30 177.12
CA LEU A 421 -124.62 33.11 177.30
C LEU A 421 -124.43 32.48 178.69
N ARG A 422 -123.21 32.47 179.23
CA ARG A 422 -122.94 31.92 180.57
C ARG A 422 -123.57 32.74 181.71
N SER A 423 -123.63 34.07 181.61
CA SER A 423 -124.30 34.92 182.61
C SER A 423 -125.84 34.83 182.60
N THR A 424 -126.42 34.45 181.46
CA THR A 424 -127.88 34.28 181.30
C THR A 424 -128.34 32.87 181.64
N SER A 425 -127.51 31.85 181.38
CA SER A 425 -127.74 30.47 181.80
C SER A 425 -127.87 30.31 183.33
N THR A 426 -127.05 31.02 184.12
CA THR A 426 -127.12 31.00 185.60
C THR A 426 -128.44 31.53 186.19
N GLN A 427 -129.26 32.25 185.42
CA GLN A 427 -130.58 32.72 185.88
C GLN A 427 -131.72 31.73 185.55
N LEU A 428 -131.50 30.78 184.63
CA LEU A 428 -132.49 29.75 184.27
C LEU A 428 -132.34 28.46 185.10
N GLN A 429 -131.16 28.21 185.66
CA GLN A 429 -130.86 27.00 186.43
C GLN A 429 -131.63 26.89 187.77
N ALA A 430 -132.24 27.98 188.26
CA ALA A 430 -133.04 27.99 189.50
C ALA A 430 -134.54 27.68 189.28
N LEU A 431 -135.04 27.67 188.05
CA LEU A 431 -136.47 27.42 187.74
C LEU A 431 -136.74 26.04 187.13
N GLN A 432 -135.69 25.28 186.80
CA GLN A 432 -135.82 24.03 186.05
C GLN A 432 -135.84 22.76 186.93
N GLU A 433 -135.53 22.85 188.23
CA GLU A 433 -135.62 21.70 189.16
C GLU A 433 -137.06 21.35 189.61
N LYS A 434 -138.07 22.14 189.20
CA LYS A 434 -139.44 22.02 189.76
C LYS A 434 -140.52 21.46 188.85
N HIS A 435 -140.19 21.01 187.63
CA HIS A 435 -141.19 20.41 186.74
C HIS A 435 -140.76 19.14 185.99
N ASN A 436 -139.73 18.45 186.51
CA ASN A 436 -139.44 17.06 186.14
C ASN A 436 -140.46 16.09 186.75
N THR A 437 -141.69 16.08 186.23
CA THR A 437 -142.60 14.93 186.22
C THR A 437 -143.64 15.13 185.12
N GLN A 438 -143.96 14.07 184.37
CA GLN A 438 -144.94 14.03 183.26
C GLN A 438 -144.45 14.79 182.01
N GLU A 439 -143.78 14.21 181.01
CA GLU A 439 -143.75 12.84 180.49
C GLU A 439 -145.11 12.18 180.16
N ALA A 440 -145.22 11.74 178.91
CA ALA A 440 -146.26 10.92 178.30
C ALA A 440 -147.70 11.51 178.26
N GLN A 441 -148.01 12.28 177.21
CA GLN A 441 -148.89 11.78 176.13
C GLN A 441 -148.99 12.68 174.86
N LEU A 442 -149.09 12.01 173.70
CA LEU A 442 -149.81 12.36 172.46
C LEU A 442 -149.30 13.47 171.49
N ALA A 443 -148.56 13.02 170.48
CA ALA A 443 -148.96 12.87 169.06
C ALA A 443 -149.90 13.89 168.32
N GLU A 444 -149.45 14.24 167.09
CA GLU A 444 -150.17 14.25 165.78
C GLU A 444 -150.47 15.58 165.00
N VAL A 445 -150.25 15.53 163.67
CA VAL A 445 -150.80 16.31 162.51
C VAL A 445 -150.21 17.68 162.02
N THR A 446 -149.40 17.62 160.94
CA THR A 446 -149.27 18.41 159.64
C THR A 446 -149.57 19.96 159.52
N ASN A 447 -148.95 20.82 158.66
CA ASN A 447 -148.88 20.82 157.16
C ASN A 447 -148.12 22.03 156.46
N ALA A 448 -147.46 21.80 155.29
CA ALA A 448 -147.14 22.58 154.03
C ALA A 448 -146.79 24.12 153.85
N ALA A 449 -145.71 24.47 153.06
CA ALA A 449 -145.70 25.16 151.70
C ALA A 449 -144.58 26.23 151.27
N ARG A 450 -144.02 26.08 150.03
CA ARG A 450 -143.53 27.03 148.93
C ARG A 450 -142.23 27.92 148.86
N ASP A 451 -141.46 27.67 147.75
CA ASP A 451 -140.89 28.51 146.62
C ASP A 451 -139.80 29.65 146.65
N SER A 452 -138.98 29.69 145.54
CA SER A 452 -138.29 30.84 144.83
C SER A 452 -136.74 31.07 145.00
N LYS A 453 -135.85 31.53 144.04
CA LYS A 453 -135.78 31.65 142.54
C LYS A 453 -134.47 32.35 141.96
N ARG A 454 -133.90 31.89 140.80
CA ARG A 454 -132.95 32.52 139.78
C ARG A 454 -131.45 32.78 140.14
N GLU A 455 -130.39 32.56 139.30
CA GLU A 455 -130.05 32.57 137.84
C GLU A 455 -129.37 33.88 137.32
N ALA A 456 -128.05 33.87 137.01
CA ALA A 456 -127.36 34.96 136.27
C ALA A 456 -125.96 34.69 135.62
N GLU A 457 -125.08 33.80 136.14
CA GLU A 457 -123.61 33.90 135.88
C GLU A 457 -122.96 32.90 134.87
N VAL A 458 -123.73 32.10 134.11
CA VAL A 458 -123.17 30.94 133.37
C VAL A 458 -122.64 31.27 131.95
N LEU A 459 -122.69 32.53 131.48
CA LEU A 459 -122.41 32.89 130.06
C LEU A 459 -121.03 33.52 129.76
N THR A 460 -120.06 33.49 130.67
CA THR A 460 -118.74 34.15 130.47
C THR A 460 -117.54 33.24 130.27
N ARG A 461 -117.70 31.89 130.27
CA ARG A 461 -116.55 30.94 130.16
C ARG A 461 -116.44 30.15 128.85
N GLU A 462 -117.42 30.23 127.94
CA GLU A 462 -117.40 29.44 126.69
C GLU A 462 -116.76 30.15 125.47
N LEU A 463 -116.49 31.46 125.55
CA LEU A 463 -115.91 32.22 124.43
C LEU A 463 -114.37 32.21 124.40
N GLU A 464 -113.70 32.16 125.54
CA GLU A 464 -112.22 32.22 125.60
C GLU A 464 -111.54 30.95 125.06
N VAL A 465 -112.20 29.79 125.15
CA VAL A 465 -111.67 28.50 124.69
C VAL A 465 -111.62 28.40 123.16
N LYS A 466 -112.56 29.06 122.44
CA LYS A 466 -112.61 29.02 120.96
C LYS A 466 -111.63 29.99 120.28
N ALA A 467 -111.17 31.03 120.98
CA ALA A 467 -110.21 31.99 120.43
C ALA A 467 -108.78 31.40 120.29
N LYS A 468 -108.35 30.54 121.23
CA LYS A 468 -107.02 29.91 121.17
C LYS A 468 -106.89 28.89 120.03
N ALA A 469 -107.92 28.07 119.80
CA ALA A 469 -107.90 27.02 118.78
C ALA A 469 -107.78 27.54 117.33
N LEU A 470 -108.27 28.75 117.04
CA LEU A 470 -108.13 29.37 115.71
C LEU A 470 -106.72 29.93 115.47
N ALA A 471 -106.11 30.57 116.47
CA ALA A 471 -104.76 31.12 116.37
C ALA A 471 -103.69 30.03 116.15
N ASP A 472 -103.89 28.84 116.72
CA ASP A 472 -102.94 27.73 116.56
C ASP A 472 -103.04 27.07 115.17
N LEU A 473 -104.25 26.99 114.58
CA LEU A 473 -104.44 26.54 113.20
C LEU A 473 -103.87 27.53 112.16
N GLU A 474 -104.01 28.84 112.40
CA GLU A 474 -103.47 29.86 111.50
C GLU A 474 -101.93 29.87 111.49
N ARG A 475 -101.28 29.62 112.64
CA ARG A 475 -99.82 29.40 112.69
C ARG A 475 -99.40 28.10 111.98
N ALA A 476 -100.14 27.00 112.16
CA ALA A 476 -99.83 25.74 111.50
C ALA A 476 -99.93 25.84 109.96
N ALA A 477 -100.94 26.54 109.44
CA ALA A 477 -101.08 26.79 108.01
C ALA A 477 -99.93 27.65 107.45
N LYS A 478 -99.43 28.62 108.22
CA LYS A 478 -98.32 29.49 107.83
C LYS A 478 -96.98 28.72 107.75
N VAL A 479 -96.68 27.90 108.76
CA VAL A 479 -95.50 27.01 108.77
C VAL A 479 -95.56 25.99 107.63
N ALA A 480 -96.75 25.45 107.32
CA ALA A 480 -96.93 24.56 106.18
C ALA A 480 -96.63 25.26 104.85
N ALA A 481 -97.13 26.49 104.64
CA ALA A 481 -96.85 27.28 103.44
C ALA A 481 -95.36 27.65 103.30
N GLU A 482 -94.70 28.02 104.40
CA GLU A 482 -93.26 28.33 104.44
C GLU A 482 -92.41 27.09 104.12
N SER A 483 -92.78 25.90 104.65
CA SER A 483 -92.10 24.63 104.34
C SER A 483 -92.29 24.17 102.88
N ALA A 484 -93.48 24.38 102.30
CA ALA A 484 -93.75 24.06 100.90
C ALA A 484 -93.01 25.03 99.95
N GLY A 485 -92.86 26.30 100.33
CA GLY A 485 -92.00 27.26 99.66
C GLY A 485 -90.54 26.80 99.66
N ALA A 486 -90.00 26.49 100.84
CA ALA A 486 -88.62 26.02 100.99
C ALA A 486 -88.32 24.74 100.17
N LEU A 487 -89.24 23.77 100.13
CA LEU A 487 -89.08 22.56 99.31
C LEU A 487 -89.14 22.86 97.80
N LYS A 488 -89.95 23.83 97.37
CA LYS A 488 -90.02 24.24 95.97
C LYS A 488 -88.76 24.98 95.54
N ASP A 489 -88.22 25.84 96.40
CA ASP A 489 -86.98 26.57 96.16
C ASP A 489 -85.76 25.63 96.15
N GLU A 490 -85.74 24.60 97.02
CA GLU A 490 -84.69 23.58 97.01
C GLU A 490 -84.78 22.67 95.78
N LEU A 491 -85.99 22.29 95.34
CA LEU A 491 -86.17 21.56 94.08
C LEU A 491 -85.68 22.39 92.89
N ALA A 492 -86.00 23.69 92.84
CA ALA A 492 -85.51 24.61 91.82
C ALA A 492 -83.97 24.67 91.80
N ARG A 493 -83.34 24.86 92.97
CA ARG A 493 -81.88 24.84 93.11
C ARG A 493 -81.26 23.51 92.70
N GLN A 494 -81.91 22.37 92.95
CA GLN A 494 -81.40 21.07 92.50
C GLN A 494 -81.52 20.91 90.97
N THR A 495 -82.61 21.38 90.35
CA THR A 495 -82.70 21.41 88.89
C THR A 495 -81.69 22.35 88.25
N GLU A 496 -81.46 23.55 88.81
CA GLU A 496 -80.41 24.47 88.35
C GLU A 496 -79.01 23.87 88.51
N LYS A 497 -78.71 23.21 89.64
CA LYS A 497 -77.44 22.49 89.84
C LYS A 497 -77.25 21.33 88.86
N MET A 498 -78.31 20.60 88.51
CA MET A 498 -78.23 19.53 87.49
C MET A 498 -78.08 20.10 86.07
N GLN A 499 -78.77 21.20 85.73
CA GLN A 499 -78.60 21.89 84.46
C GLN A 499 -77.19 22.44 84.32
N ALA A 500 -76.70 23.23 85.28
CA ALA A 500 -75.33 23.72 85.30
C ALA A 500 -74.28 22.60 85.33
N GLY A 501 -74.61 21.44 85.92
CA GLY A 501 -73.76 20.24 85.89
C GLY A 501 -73.78 19.50 84.54
N GLY A 502 -74.86 19.60 83.78
CA GLY A 502 -74.97 19.15 82.40
C GLY A 502 -74.22 20.10 81.47
N ASP A 503 -74.53 21.39 81.52
CA ASP A 503 -73.91 22.44 80.73
C ASP A 503 -72.37 22.44 80.87
N ARG A 504 -71.84 22.22 82.08
CA ARG A 504 -70.40 22.07 82.32
C ARG A 504 -69.80 20.83 81.65
N LYS A 505 -70.52 19.71 81.61
CA LYS A 505 -70.06 18.48 80.93
C LYS A 505 -70.13 18.64 79.42
N ASP A 506 -71.17 19.28 78.91
CA ASP A 506 -71.32 19.55 77.49
C ASP A 506 -70.27 20.57 77.01
N GLN A 507 -69.93 21.57 77.83
CA GLN A 507 -68.76 22.45 77.63
C GLN A 507 -67.44 21.67 77.65
N GLU A 508 -67.23 20.78 78.62
CA GLU A 508 -66.00 19.96 78.69
C GLU A 508 -65.87 19.03 77.48
N LEU A 509 -66.97 18.44 77.01
CA LEU A 509 -67.02 17.61 75.80
C LEU A 509 -66.79 18.44 74.53
N ALA A 510 -67.33 19.66 74.45
CA ALA A 510 -67.08 20.58 73.34
C ALA A 510 -65.59 20.98 73.26
N MET A 511 -64.99 21.39 74.39
CA MET A 511 -63.55 21.72 74.46
C MET A 511 -62.67 20.51 74.10
N ARG A 512 -63.06 19.29 74.50
CA ARG A 512 -62.35 18.05 74.09
C ARG A 512 -62.51 17.75 72.60
N ALA A 513 -63.70 17.97 72.03
CA ALA A 513 -63.94 17.76 70.60
C ALA A 513 -63.14 18.77 69.75
N GLU A 514 -63.13 20.03 70.15
CA GLU A 514 -62.31 21.09 69.54
C GLU A 514 -60.82 20.74 69.63
N ARG A 515 -60.32 20.32 70.80
CA ARG A 515 -58.92 19.90 70.96
C ARG A 515 -58.56 18.66 70.13
N ILE A 516 -59.48 17.70 69.96
CA ILE A 516 -59.28 16.57 69.05
C ILE A 516 -59.19 17.06 67.61
N GLN A 517 -60.06 17.98 67.20
CA GLN A 517 -60.06 18.56 65.85
C GLN A 517 -58.78 19.36 65.56
N GLU A 518 -58.24 20.12 66.53
CA GLU A 518 -56.92 20.76 66.44
C GLU A 518 -55.79 19.74 66.23
N LEU A 519 -55.81 18.62 66.98
CA LEU A 519 -54.82 17.56 66.86
C LEU A 519 -54.93 16.81 65.52
N GLU A 520 -56.14 16.61 65.00
CA GLU A 520 -56.36 16.04 63.67
C GLU A 520 -55.88 16.98 62.55
N ASN A 521 -56.14 18.29 62.68
CA ASN A 521 -55.66 19.31 61.75
C ASN A 521 -54.12 19.41 61.73
N THR A 522 -53.48 19.43 62.91
CA THR A 522 -52.00 19.46 63.01
C THR A 522 -51.36 18.15 62.54
N LEU A 523 -52.01 16.99 62.76
CA LEU A 523 -51.56 15.73 62.18
C LEU A 523 -51.70 15.73 60.65
N ALA A 524 -52.73 16.36 60.10
CA ALA A 524 -52.91 16.51 58.65
C ALA A 524 -51.84 17.41 58.03
N THR A 525 -51.50 18.54 58.63
CA THR A 525 -50.41 19.41 58.14
C THR A 525 -49.05 18.73 58.23
N GLN A 526 -48.74 18.05 59.33
CA GLN A 526 -47.51 17.25 59.46
C GLN A 526 -47.41 16.13 58.42
N ARG A 527 -48.52 15.46 58.08
CA ARG A 527 -48.54 14.45 57.00
C ARG A 527 -48.23 15.05 55.64
N ILE A 528 -48.78 16.23 55.33
CA ILE A 528 -48.48 16.96 54.09
C ILE A 528 -47.00 17.36 54.05
N GLU A 529 -46.44 17.83 55.16
CA GLU A 529 -45.02 18.17 55.25
C GLU A 529 -44.09 16.96 55.10
N VAL A 530 -44.38 15.84 55.76
CA VAL A 530 -43.62 14.59 55.57
C VAL A 530 -43.69 14.11 54.12
N GLN A 531 -44.83 14.24 53.43
CA GLN A 531 -44.94 13.95 52.00
C GLN A 531 -44.12 14.92 51.14
N ARG A 532 -44.13 16.23 51.45
CA ARG A 532 -43.31 17.25 50.79
C ARG A 532 -41.82 16.95 50.93
N LEU A 533 -41.35 16.68 52.15
CA LEU A 533 -39.95 16.35 52.44
C LEU A 533 -39.55 15.03 51.77
N SER A 534 -40.42 14.01 51.78
CA SER A 534 -40.18 12.76 51.04
C SER A 534 -40.02 12.99 49.53
N GLY A 535 -40.83 13.88 48.94
CA GLY A 535 -40.69 14.30 47.54
C GLY A 535 -39.38 15.06 47.26
N GLN A 536 -38.99 15.96 48.16
CA GLN A 536 -37.73 16.70 48.07
C GLN A 536 -36.51 15.77 48.19
N ILE A 537 -36.52 14.80 49.12
CA ILE A 537 -35.47 13.78 49.26
C ILE A 537 -35.34 12.98 47.96
N LYS A 538 -36.43 12.45 47.40
CA LYS A 538 -36.37 11.72 46.12
C LYS A 538 -35.83 12.57 44.97
N THR A 539 -36.16 13.85 44.94
CA THR A 539 -35.63 14.77 43.92
C THR A 539 -34.13 15.04 44.13
N ALA A 540 -33.68 15.16 45.38
CA ALA A 540 -32.26 15.28 45.71
C ALA A 540 -31.48 13.99 45.42
N GLU A 541 -32.06 12.81 45.67
CA GLU A 541 -31.49 11.51 45.31
C GLU A 541 -31.30 11.38 43.80
N MET A 542 -32.31 11.72 42.99
CA MET A 542 -32.18 11.72 41.53
C MET A 542 -31.08 12.67 41.06
N LYS A 543 -31.06 13.92 41.55
CA LYS A 543 -29.98 14.88 41.24
C LYS A 543 -28.60 14.38 41.67
N ASN A 544 -28.49 13.67 42.79
CA ASN A 544 -27.24 13.08 43.22
C ASN A 544 -26.78 11.96 42.27
N THR A 545 -27.71 11.12 41.78
CA THR A 545 -27.36 10.13 40.75
C THR A 545 -26.94 10.76 39.42
N GLU A 546 -27.56 11.87 39.01
CA GLU A 546 -27.13 12.65 37.84
C GLU A 546 -25.73 13.24 38.04
N VAL A 547 -25.46 13.86 39.21
CA VAL A 547 -24.13 14.42 39.55
C VAL A 547 -23.05 13.33 39.55
N LEU A 548 -23.34 12.15 40.10
CA LEU A 548 -22.41 11.01 40.06
C LEU A 548 -22.15 10.54 38.62
N HIS A 549 -23.20 10.43 37.79
CA HIS A 549 -23.05 10.08 36.37
C HIS A 549 -22.21 11.11 35.59
N TRP A 550 -22.45 12.40 35.80
CA TRP A 550 -21.65 13.46 35.19
C TRP A 550 -20.20 13.49 35.71
N SER A 551 -19.98 13.23 37.00
CA SER A 551 -18.64 13.09 37.59
C SER A 551 -17.85 11.96 36.92
N ASP A 552 -18.46 10.77 36.79
CA ASP A 552 -17.81 9.64 36.14
C ASP A 552 -17.57 9.89 34.65
N LYS A 553 -18.52 10.50 33.94
CA LYS A 553 -18.36 10.88 32.52
C LYS A 553 -17.24 11.91 32.31
N LEU A 554 -17.18 12.97 33.12
CA LEU A 554 -16.09 13.96 33.06
C LEU A 554 -14.73 13.32 33.37
N LYS A 555 -14.69 12.34 34.27
CA LYS A 555 -13.48 11.58 34.61
C LYS A 555 -13.01 10.69 33.45
N THR A 556 -13.93 10.04 32.72
CA THR A 556 -13.56 9.26 31.53
C THR A 556 -13.14 10.16 30.37
N GLU A 557 -13.81 11.28 30.15
CA GLU A 557 -13.42 12.29 29.14
C GLU A 557 -12.03 12.89 29.45
N LEU A 558 -11.72 13.23 30.71
CA LEU A 558 -10.39 13.68 31.12
C LEU A 558 -9.31 12.61 30.88
N MET A 559 -9.59 11.33 31.19
CA MET A 559 -8.66 10.24 30.90
C MET A 559 -8.41 10.08 29.39
N GLN A 560 -9.45 10.24 28.57
CA GLN A 560 -9.32 10.16 27.11
C GLN A 560 -8.55 11.34 26.53
N VAL A 561 -8.85 12.58 26.93
CA VAL A 561 -8.10 13.78 26.52
C VAL A 561 -6.63 13.69 26.92
N ARG A 562 -6.34 13.15 28.12
CA ARG A 562 -4.97 12.92 28.55
C ARG A 562 -4.26 11.88 27.68
N ALA A 563 -4.90 10.75 27.37
CA ALA A 563 -4.32 9.74 26.49
C ALA A 563 -4.05 10.28 25.08
N GLN A 564 -4.96 11.09 24.53
CA GLN A 564 -4.77 11.79 23.26
C GLN A 564 -3.60 12.77 23.31
N LEU A 565 -3.46 13.53 24.41
CA LEU A 565 -2.33 14.45 24.60
C LEU A 565 -0.99 13.71 24.71
N ASP A 566 -0.95 12.59 25.43
CA ASP A 566 0.26 11.76 25.56
C ASP A 566 0.67 11.15 24.19
N GLU A 567 -0.31 10.74 23.35
CA GLU A 567 -0.07 10.29 21.96
C GLU A 567 0.42 11.43 21.04
N GLU A 568 -0.19 12.62 21.14
CA GLU A 568 0.20 13.83 20.41
C GLU A 568 1.64 14.27 20.76
N ILE A 569 2.01 14.18 22.05
CA ILE A 569 3.38 14.44 22.53
C ILE A 569 4.36 13.43 21.93
N GLN A 570 4.03 12.13 21.91
CA GLN A 570 4.89 11.11 21.30
C GLN A 570 5.09 11.33 19.78
N LYS A 571 4.02 11.69 19.06
CA LYS A 571 4.11 12.04 17.63
C LYS A 571 5.00 13.26 17.40
N ARG A 572 4.89 14.28 18.25
CA ARG A 572 5.75 15.48 18.19
C ARG A 572 7.20 15.21 18.55
N SER A 573 7.49 14.37 19.54
CA SER A 573 8.89 13.99 19.84
C SER A 573 9.49 13.17 18.69
N GLY A 574 8.73 12.26 18.09
CA GLY A 574 9.18 11.49 16.92
C GLY A 574 9.45 12.38 15.69
N SER A 575 8.58 13.35 15.42
CA SER A 575 8.81 14.29 14.30
C SER A 575 9.92 15.30 14.58
N GLU A 576 10.15 15.69 15.84
CA GLU A 576 11.30 16.53 16.23
C GLU A 576 12.62 15.76 16.11
N GLU A 577 12.66 14.48 16.50
CA GLU A 577 13.82 13.60 16.27
C GLU A 577 14.10 13.41 14.78
N GLN A 578 13.08 13.22 13.96
CA GLN A 578 13.22 13.09 12.51
C GLN A 578 13.67 14.41 11.85
N ALA A 579 13.19 15.56 12.33
CA ALA A 579 13.66 16.87 11.89
C ALA A 579 15.15 17.08 12.23
N ARG A 580 15.58 16.70 13.45
CA ARG A 580 16.99 16.75 13.86
C ARG A 580 17.89 15.80 13.06
N LEU A 581 17.37 14.64 12.64
CA LEU A 581 18.09 13.72 11.74
C LEU A 581 18.36 14.40 10.38
N ILE A 582 17.33 15.03 9.79
CA ILE A 582 17.43 15.75 8.52
C ILE A 582 18.34 16.99 8.66
N GLU A 583 18.28 17.72 9.77
CA GLU A 583 19.22 18.82 10.07
C GLU A 583 20.67 18.32 10.22
N GLY A 584 20.88 17.11 10.73
CA GLY A 584 22.18 16.46 10.79
C GLY A 584 22.74 16.06 9.42
N GLN A 585 21.87 15.68 8.47
CA GLN A 585 22.22 15.29 7.10
C GLN A 585 22.37 16.49 6.15
N LEU A 586 21.71 17.61 6.43
CA LEU A 586 21.73 18.83 5.61
C LEU A 586 23.14 19.33 5.23
N PRO A 587 24.15 19.35 6.13
CA PRO A 587 25.53 19.71 5.79
C PRO A 587 26.19 18.73 4.80
N GLU A 588 25.89 17.43 4.88
CA GLU A 588 26.43 16.41 3.99
C GLU A 588 25.76 16.46 2.62
N ILE A 589 24.44 16.67 2.58
CA ILE A 589 23.70 16.95 1.34
C ILE A 589 24.27 18.19 0.65
N ARG A 590 24.52 19.28 1.37
CA ARG A 590 25.18 20.48 0.81
C ARG A 590 26.57 20.16 0.26
N ARG A 591 27.42 19.43 1.01
CA ARG A 591 28.74 19.02 0.53
C ARG A 591 28.67 18.21 -0.78
N LEU A 592 27.64 17.38 -0.94
CA LEU A 592 27.40 16.63 -2.18
C LEU A 592 26.91 17.52 -3.32
N PHE A 593 26.08 18.54 -3.06
CA PHE A 593 25.72 19.54 -4.07
C PHE A 593 26.92 20.38 -4.51
N ASP A 594 27.75 20.86 -3.58
CA ASP A 594 28.98 21.61 -3.87
C ASP A 594 29.96 20.76 -4.71
N GLU A 595 30.05 19.45 -4.43
CA GLU A 595 30.86 18.49 -5.18
C GLU A 595 30.29 18.21 -6.59
N ILE A 596 28.96 18.14 -6.75
CA ILE A 596 28.31 18.05 -8.08
C ILE A 596 28.59 19.31 -8.89
N GLU A 597 28.41 20.50 -8.30
CA GLU A 597 28.62 21.79 -8.96
C GLU A 597 30.06 21.88 -9.49
N HIS A 598 31.05 21.53 -8.65
CA HIS A 598 32.46 21.52 -9.06
C HIS A 598 32.78 20.48 -10.15
N GLN A 599 32.07 19.35 -10.20
CA GLN A 599 32.22 18.36 -11.27
C GLN A 599 31.54 18.81 -12.57
N VAL A 600 30.41 19.50 -12.49
CA VAL A 600 29.74 20.10 -13.67
C VAL A 600 30.61 21.19 -14.29
N ASP A 601 31.21 22.09 -13.49
CA ASP A 601 32.21 23.06 -13.95
C ASP A 601 33.35 22.35 -14.73
N GLY A 602 33.86 21.25 -14.17
CA GLY A 602 34.88 20.43 -14.82
C GLY A 602 34.42 19.74 -16.12
N PHE A 603 33.14 19.45 -16.29
CA PHE A 603 32.58 18.97 -17.56
C PHE A 603 32.43 20.10 -18.59
N GLU A 604 32.03 21.30 -18.17
CA GLU A 604 31.94 22.47 -19.06
C GLU A 604 33.33 22.87 -19.61
N ASP A 605 34.37 22.89 -18.77
CA ASP A 605 35.76 23.13 -19.20
C ASP A 605 36.26 22.06 -20.20
N ASN A 606 35.95 20.78 -19.97
CA ASN A 606 36.33 19.70 -20.88
C ASN A 606 35.55 19.75 -22.21
N LEU A 607 34.28 20.15 -22.17
CA LEU A 607 33.46 20.34 -23.37
C LEU A 607 34.00 21.50 -24.21
N ALA A 608 34.30 22.64 -23.59
CA ALA A 608 34.88 23.81 -24.26
C ALA A 608 36.24 23.51 -24.93
N LEU A 609 37.08 22.68 -24.28
CA LEU A 609 38.34 22.22 -24.86
C LEU A 609 38.15 21.33 -26.10
N GLU A 610 37.12 20.48 -26.12
CA GLU A 610 36.86 19.59 -27.25
C GLU A 610 36.04 20.28 -28.37
N GLU A 611 35.25 21.31 -28.05
CA GLU A 611 34.70 22.27 -29.02
C GLU A 611 35.83 23.02 -29.75
N ASP A 612 36.80 23.60 -29.04
CA ASP A 612 37.99 24.23 -29.65
C ASP A 612 38.80 23.23 -30.49
N ARG A 613 38.95 21.99 -30.04
CA ARG A 613 39.63 20.94 -30.81
C ARG A 613 38.88 20.54 -32.09
N THR A 614 37.56 20.39 -32.03
CA THR A 614 36.73 20.07 -33.21
C THR A 614 36.66 21.25 -34.18
N GLN A 615 36.63 22.48 -33.68
CA GLN A 615 36.71 23.69 -34.50
C GLN A 615 38.05 23.79 -35.23
N ARG A 616 39.19 23.55 -34.55
CA ARG A 616 40.52 23.48 -35.20
C ARG A 616 40.63 22.35 -36.24
N LEU A 617 39.97 21.22 -36.01
CA LEU A 617 39.88 20.13 -37.00
C LEU A 617 39.06 20.55 -38.22
N SER A 618 37.96 21.30 -38.03
CA SER A 618 37.18 21.89 -39.13
C SER A 618 38.00 22.89 -39.94
N GLU A 619 38.70 23.82 -39.28
CA GLU A 619 39.58 24.79 -39.95
C GLU A 619 40.70 24.09 -40.74
N SER A 620 41.27 23.01 -40.20
CA SER A 620 42.27 22.19 -40.91
C SER A 620 41.67 21.43 -42.10
N LEU A 621 40.41 21.01 -42.03
CA LEU A 621 39.70 20.39 -43.16
C LEU A 621 39.38 21.41 -44.25
N ASP A 622 38.92 22.61 -43.88
CA ASP A 622 38.63 23.69 -44.83
C ASP A 622 39.91 24.17 -45.54
N GLN A 623 41.03 24.28 -44.82
CA GLN A 623 42.34 24.55 -45.42
C GLN A 623 42.78 23.44 -46.39
N LEU A 624 42.58 22.17 -46.03
CA LEU A 624 42.89 21.05 -46.90
C LEU A 624 42.04 21.08 -48.19
N VAL A 625 40.72 21.22 -48.05
CA VAL A 625 39.77 21.30 -49.17
C VAL A 625 40.07 22.51 -50.06
N GLY A 626 40.35 23.68 -49.48
CA GLY A 626 40.77 24.87 -50.21
C GLY A 626 42.08 24.66 -50.98
N SER A 627 43.08 24.03 -50.36
CA SER A 627 44.34 23.71 -51.05
C SER A 627 44.13 22.78 -52.24
N ILE A 628 43.30 21.74 -52.08
CA ILE A 628 42.98 20.77 -53.13
C ILE A 628 42.19 21.43 -54.26
N GLY A 629 41.19 22.27 -53.93
CA GLY A 629 40.45 23.08 -54.90
C GLY A 629 41.37 23.96 -55.75
N SER A 630 42.36 24.62 -55.13
CA SER A 630 43.35 25.43 -55.85
C SER A 630 44.23 24.62 -56.81
N VAL A 631 44.54 23.37 -56.46
CA VAL A 631 45.31 22.45 -57.33
C VAL A 631 44.45 22.00 -58.52
N PHE A 632 43.20 21.61 -58.29
CA PHE A 632 42.30 21.26 -59.39
C PHE A 632 42.09 22.43 -60.35
N GLN A 633 41.80 23.62 -59.83
CA GLN A 633 41.60 24.80 -60.65
C GLN A 633 42.82 25.08 -61.54
N ARG A 634 44.04 25.00 -60.99
CA ARG A 634 45.27 25.15 -61.78
C ARG A 634 45.44 24.09 -62.87
N ILE A 635 45.08 22.83 -62.61
CA ILE A 635 45.15 21.76 -63.62
C ILE A 635 44.07 21.98 -64.70
N THR A 636 42.86 22.41 -64.35
CA THR A 636 41.79 22.75 -65.30
C THR A 636 42.17 23.94 -66.18
N GLU A 637 42.79 24.99 -65.61
CA GLU A 637 43.33 26.13 -66.36
C GLU A 637 44.44 25.68 -67.34
N GLN A 638 45.32 24.76 -66.93
CA GLN A 638 46.36 24.18 -67.80
C GLN A 638 45.79 23.30 -68.92
N LEU A 639 44.75 22.49 -68.64
CA LEU A 639 44.05 21.72 -69.68
C LEU A 639 43.43 22.66 -70.72
N ALA A 640 42.67 23.66 -70.30
CA ALA A 640 42.03 24.63 -71.21
C ALA A 640 43.06 25.38 -72.08
N HIS A 641 44.24 25.69 -71.54
CA HIS A 641 45.35 26.29 -72.31
C HIS A 641 45.86 25.34 -73.41
N LEU A 642 46.14 24.08 -73.06
CA LEU A 642 46.65 23.08 -74.00
C LEU A 642 45.61 22.69 -75.07
N GLU A 643 44.33 22.65 -74.70
CA GLU A 643 43.22 22.47 -75.65
C GLU A 643 43.12 23.63 -76.64
N ALA A 644 43.27 24.87 -76.17
CA ALA A 644 43.27 26.06 -77.02
C ALA A 644 44.48 26.10 -77.96
N GLU A 645 45.69 25.76 -77.48
CA GLU A 645 46.88 25.63 -78.32
C GLU A 645 46.73 24.52 -79.37
N ARG A 646 46.16 23.36 -78.99
CA ARG A 646 45.82 22.29 -79.94
C ARG A 646 44.83 22.77 -80.99
N GLY A 647 43.79 23.49 -80.60
CA GLY A 647 42.79 24.07 -81.52
C GLY A 647 43.44 25.00 -82.54
N LEU A 648 44.22 25.97 -82.07
CA LEU A 648 44.95 26.91 -82.93
C LEU A 648 45.94 26.22 -83.88
N LEU A 649 46.57 25.13 -83.46
CA LEU A 649 47.44 24.33 -84.33
C LEU A 649 46.66 23.49 -85.32
N ALA A 650 45.50 22.94 -84.95
CA ALA A 650 44.60 22.22 -85.85
C ALA A 650 44.04 23.15 -86.95
N ASP A 651 43.60 24.35 -86.60
CA ASP A 651 43.13 25.37 -87.55
C ASP A 651 44.25 25.79 -88.53
N ARG A 652 45.47 26.00 -88.02
CA ARG A 652 46.67 26.28 -88.84
C ARG A 652 47.05 25.13 -89.76
N LEU A 653 46.82 23.90 -89.32
CA LEU A 653 47.11 22.71 -90.10
C LEU A 653 46.06 22.49 -91.19
N GLN A 654 44.78 22.71 -90.89
CA GLN A 654 43.71 22.67 -91.86
C GLN A 654 43.83 23.77 -92.92
N THR A 655 44.22 24.99 -92.54
CA THR A 655 44.52 26.07 -93.51
C THR A 655 45.74 25.74 -94.37
N ALA A 656 46.83 25.22 -93.79
CA ALA A 656 47.99 24.78 -94.57
C ALA A 656 47.65 23.64 -95.54
N GLU A 657 46.84 22.66 -95.13
CA GLU A 657 46.39 21.55 -96.00
C GLU A 657 45.48 22.03 -97.15
N LEU A 658 44.70 23.09 -96.94
CA LEU A 658 43.91 23.75 -98.00
C LEU A 658 44.81 24.55 -98.96
N GLU A 659 45.79 25.31 -98.47
CA GLU A 659 46.75 26.06 -99.30
C GLU A 659 47.68 25.15 -100.12
N HIS A 660 47.97 23.95 -99.61
CA HIS A 660 48.70 22.88 -100.32
C HIS A 660 48.00 22.38 -101.58
N PHE A 661 46.68 22.50 -101.65
CA PHE A 661 45.94 22.01 -102.81
C PHE A 661 46.14 22.90 -104.05
N GLU A 662 46.63 24.13 -103.89
CA GLU A 662 46.75 25.08 -105.01
C GLU A 662 48.17 25.62 -105.28
N LEU A 663 49.04 25.93 -104.29
CA LEU A 663 50.28 26.70 -104.60
C LEU A 663 51.59 26.40 -103.82
N ALA A 664 51.66 25.49 -102.85
CA ALA A 664 52.87 25.31 -101.99
C ALA A 664 53.66 24.00 -102.25
N GLY A 665 54.98 24.11 -102.46
CA GLY A 665 55.89 22.96 -102.63
C GLY A 665 56.38 22.30 -101.32
N GLU A 666 57.41 21.45 -101.43
CA GLU A 666 57.95 20.57 -100.36
C GLU A 666 58.12 21.21 -98.97
N ALA A 667 58.54 22.49 -98.90
CA ALA A 667 58.71 23.22 -97.65
C ALA A 667 57.41 23.36 -96.83
N GLY A 668 56.26 23.46 -97.51
CA GLY A 668 54.97 23.45 -96.84
C GLY A 668 54.62 22.08 -96.29
N ALA A 669 55.02 20.99 -96.97
CA ALA A 669 54.66 19.63 -96.58
C ALA A 669 55.39 19.25 -95.27
N GLN A 670 56.66 19.64 -95.16
CA GLN A 670 57.44 19.53 -93.92
C GLN A 670 56.83 20.33 -92.76
N ASN A 671 56.26 21.51 -93.01
CA ASN A 671 55.56 22.28 -91.97
C ASN A 671 54.23 21.63 -91.55
N ALA A 672 53.46 21.08 -92.49
CA ALA A 672 52.25 20.33 -92.17
C ALA A 672 52.57 19.06 -91.36
N GLU A 673 53.60 18.31 -91.75
CA GLU A 673 54.06 17.11 -91.03
C GLU A 673 54.60 17.44 -89.63
N LYS A 674 55.36 18.53 -89.49
CA LYS A 674 55.79 19.05 -88.19
C LYS A 674 54.62 19.47 -87.31
N ASN A 675 53.61 20.15 -87.88
CA ASN A 675 52.40 20.52 -87.16
C ASN A 675 51.61 19.27 -86.72
N ARG A 676 51.49 18.24 -87.57
CA ARG A 676 50.87 16.94 -87.21
C ARG A 676 51.60 16.27 -86.05
N ALA A 677 52.94 16.27 -86.06
CA ALA A 677 53.75 15.75 -84.95
C ALA A 677 53.50 16.53 -83.65
N THR A 678 53.49 17.87 -83.67
CA THR A 678 53.18 18.66 -82.46
C THR A 678 51.75 18.49 -81.95
N ILE A 679 50.76 18.31 -82.84
CA ILE A 679 49.38 18.02 -82.43
C ILE A 679 49.27 16.61 -81.82
N HIS A 680 50.01 15.63 -82.35
CA HIS A 680 50.12 14.31 -81.76
C HIS A 680 50.72 14.38 -80.35
N ASP A 681 51.84 15.09 -80.18
CA ASP A 681 52.50 15.22 -78.87
C ASP A 681 51.63 15.98 -77.86
N LEU A 682 50.90 17.02 -78.27
CA LEU A 682 49.91 17.71 -77.44
C LEU A 682 48.74 16.79 -77.07
N ASN A 683 48.24 15.95 -77.98
CA ASN A 683 47.20 14.96 -77.65
C ASN A 683 47.70 13.90 -76.66
N VAL A 684 48.97 13.47 -76.76
CA VAL A 684 49.59 12.57 -75.78
C VAL A 684 49.71 13.26 -74.41
N GLN A 685 50.12 14.54 -74.36
CA GLN A 685 50.21 15.30 -73.12
C GLN A 685 48.82 15.54 -72.48
N LEU A 686 47.82 15.92 -73.28
CA LEU A 686 46.42 16.04 -72.82
C LEU A 686 45.90 14.71 -72.27
N GLY A 687 46.06 13.60 -72.99
CA GLY A 687 45.63 12.28 -72.52
C GLY A 687 46.34 11.81 -71.24
N ILE A 688 47.63 12.15 -71.07
CA ILE A 688 48.36 11.91 -69.81
C ILE A 688 47.80 12.78 -68.68
N MET A 689 47.52 14.07 -68.94
CA MET A 689 46.95 14.97 -67.93
C MET A 689 45.53 14.57 -67.53
N GLU A 690 44.65 14.29 -68.47
CA GLU A 690 43.30 13.74 -68.23
C GLU A 690 43.36 12.44 -67.44
N GLY A 691 44.23 11.49 -67.84
CA GLY A 691 44.42 10.22 -67.14
C GLY A 691 44.94 10.40 -65.70
N ASN A 692 45.84 11.35 -65.48
CA ASN A 692 46.32 11.73 -64.14
C ASN A 692 45.21 12.38 -63.30
N LEU A 693 44.37 13.24 -63.91
CA LEU A 693 43.26 13.92 -63.25
C LEU A 693 42.17 12.93 -62.83
N LEU A 694 41.79 12.01 -63.72
CA LEU A 694 40.93 10.86 -63.41
C LEU A 694 41.52 9.97 -62.29
N THR A 695 42.83 9.68 -62.36
CA THR A 695 43.51 8.88 -61.33
C THR A 695 43.52 9.60 -59.97
N MET A 696 43.73 10.93 -59.95
CA MET A 696 43.64 11.74 -58.74
C MET A 696 42.21 11.80 -58.19
N GLN A 697 41.21 11.99 -59.06
CA GLN A 697 39.80 12.01 -58.69
C GLN A 697 39.37 10.68 -58.06
N VAL A 698 39.71 9.54 -58.68
CA VAL A 698 39.42 8.20 -58.15
C VAL A 698 40.18 7.94 -56.84
N LYS A 699 41.47 8.32 -56.74
CA LYS A 699 42.22 8.19 -55.48
C LYS A 699 41.62 9.03 -54.36
N MET A 700 41.25 10.27 -54.64
CA MET A 700 40.60 11.15 -53.68
C MET A 700 39.23 10.62 -53.25
N GLN A 701 38.39 10.18 -54.19
CA GLN A 701 37.07 9.64 -53.87
C GLN A 701 37.16 8.38 -52.99
N ASN A 702 38.16 7.52 -53.26
CA ASN A 702 38.44 6.33 -52.46
C ASN A 702 39.13 6.61 -51.11
N GLN A 703 39.80 7.75 -50.93
CA GLN A 703 40.51 8.10 -49.68
C GLN A 703 39.70 9.04 -48.78
N LEU A 704 38.98 10.02 -49.34
CA LEU A 704 38.16 10.96 -48.59
C LEU A 704 36.88 10.32 -48.07
N GLY A 705 36.19 9.48 -48.86
CA GLY A 705 34.96 8.81 -48.41
C GLY A 705 35.12 8.09 -47.06
N PRO A 706 36.07 7.13 -46.95
CA PRO A 706 36.34 6.44 -45.70
C PRO A 706 36.89 7.34 -44.59
N SER A 707 37.63 8.40 -44.93
CA SER A 707 38.22 9.31 -43.95
C SER A 707 37.17 10.25 -43.33
N VAL A 708 36.26 10.80 -44.13
CA VAL A 708 35.14 11.62 -43.67
C VAL A 708 34.17 10.79 -42.83
N GLU A 709 33.83 9.57 -43.28
CA GLU A 709 32.98 8.67 -42.48
C GLU A 709 33.65 8.29 -41.15
N LYS A 710 34.97 8.10 -41.14
CA LYS A 710 35.74 7.81 -39.93
C LYS A 710 35.86 9.01 -38.99
N ILE A 711 35.98 10.23 -39.51
CA ILE A 711 35.97 11.46 -38.70
C ILE A 711 34.59 11.64 -38.05
N LEU A 712 33.51 11.55 -38.83
CA LEU A 712 32.13 11.67 -38.34
C LEU A 712 31.76 10.60 -37.29
N ARG A 713 32.26 9.36 -37.45
CA ARG A 713 32.13 8.33 -36.42
C ARG A 713 32.95 8.66 -35.18
N VAL A 714 34.18 9.14 -35.31
CA VAL A 714 35.03 9.48 -34.15
C VAL A 714 34.47 10.65 -33.35
N THR A 715 33.90 11.69 -33.97
CA THR A 715 33.20 12.76 -33.22
C THR A 715 31.94 12.23 -32.54
N GLY A 716 31.10 11.45 -33.24
CA GLY A 716 29.91 10.85 -32.61
C GLY A 716 30.22 9.87 -31.47
N ASP A 717 31.28 9.06 -31.62
CA ASP A 717 31.75 8.15 -30.58
C ASP A 717 32.35 8.92 -29.37
N LEU A 718 32.99 10.07 -29.59
CA LEU A 718 33.54 10.93 -28.52
C LEU A 718 32.46 11.65 -27.72
N GLU A 719 31.46 12.25 -28.39
CA GLU A 719 30.29 12.84 -27.74
C GLU A 719 29.54 11.80 -26.91
N LEU A 720 29.34 10.59 -27.46
CA LEU A 720 28.72 9.48 -26.76
C LEU A 720 29.55 9.04 -25.53
N LEU A 721 30.88 9.01 -25.64
CA LEU A 721 31.76 8.65 -24.51
C LEU A 721 31.69 9.69 -23.38
N GLY A 722 31.68 10.98 -23.72
CA GLY A 722 31.52 12.08 -22.76
C GLY A 722 30.19 11.97 -22.01
N MET A 723 29.09 11.79 -22.74
CA MET A 723 27.76 11.59 -22.14
C MET A 723 27.67 10.33 -21.28
N ILE A 724 28.32 9.22 -21.67
CA ILE A 724 28.30 7.96 -20.90
C ILE A 724 29.10 8.10 -19.59
N ASN A 725 30.24 8.80 -19.60
CA ASN A 725 31.01 9.07 -18.39
C ASN A 725 30.23 9.99 -17.44
N ALA A 726 29.70 11.12 -17.92
CA ALA A 726 28.87 12.01 -17.12
C ALA A 726 27.64 11.28 -16.52
N ALA A 727 26.96 10.44 -17.31
CA ALA A 727 25.82 9.65 -16.83
C ALA A 727 26.18 8.56 -15.81
N THR A 728 27.41 8.03 -15.82
CA THR A 728 27.85 7.03 -14.83
C THR A 728 28.30 7.68 -13.53
N GLU A 729 28.93 8.85 -13.57
CA GLU A 729 29.30 9.61 -12.37
C GLU A 729 28.08 10.23 -11.68
N LEU A 730 27.15 10.84 -12.45
CA LEU A 730 25.86 11.31 -11.90
C LEU A 730 25.05 10.17 -11.27
N ARG A 731 25.10 8.95 -11.83
CA ARG A 731 24.46 7.77 -11.25
C ARG A 731 25.15 7.31 -9.96
N SER A 732 26.47 7.44 -9.86
CA SER A 732 27.21 7.19 -8.61
C SER A 732 26.74 8.14 -7.50
N ILE A 733 26.65 9.44 -7.81
CA ILE A 733 26.29 10.48 -6.84
C ILE A 733 24.81 10.37 -6.44
N ALA A 734 23.92 10.08 -7.39
CA ALA A 734 22.52 9.75 -7.10
C ALA A 734 22.39 8.52 -6.19
N GLY A 735 23.29 7.54 -6.32
CA GLY A 735 23.40 6.41 -5.41
C GLY A 735 23.77 6.82 -3.98
N THR A 736 24.76 7.72 -3.81
CA THR A 736 25.14 8.22 -2.48
C THR A 736 24.08 9.11 -1.85
N LEU A 737 23.41 9.97 -2.63
CA LEU A 737 22.29 10.79 -2.15
C LEU A 737 21.09 9.92 -1.72
N SER A 738 20.77 8.88 -2.50
CA SER A 738 19.71 7.92 -2.15
C SER A 738 20.03 7.14 -0.87
N GLY A 739 21.30 6.86 -0.60
CA GLY A 739 21.75 6.23 0.64
C GLY A 739 21.76 7.14 1.88
N LEU A 740 21.71 8.47 1.71
CA LEU A 740 21.59 9.44 2.80
C LEU A 740 20.12 9.83 3.08
N LEU A 741 19.22 9.63 2.13
CA LEU A 741 17.79 9.92 2.25
C LEU A 741 16.95 8.71 2.74
N GLN A 742 17.62 7.62 3.14
CA GLN A 742 17.03 6.40 3.73
C GLN A 742 17.44 6.26 5.21
#